data_AF-A0A7M5WYN1-F1
#
_entry.id   AF-A0A7M5WYN1-F1
#
_cell.length_a   1.000
_cell.length_b   1.000
_cell.length_c   1.000
_cell.angle_alpha   90.00
_cell.angle_beta   90.00
_cell.angle_gamma   90.00
#
_symmetry.space_group_name_H-M   'P 1'
#
loop_
_entity.id
_entity.type
_entity.pdbx_description
1 polymer ?
#
loop_
_entity_poly.entity_id
_entity_poly.type
_entity_poly.pdbx_seq_one_letter_code
_entity_poly.pdbx_strand_id
1 'polypeptide(L)'
;MELSLSKEMTCKKLWDAIVITCSDHDHAMAFEKECSIRQKNFFIHPKTTVLSVVDPVPNIGSGGATINAMIHVTEYISALEGHTVITSDVLYSKKILILHMGTMTPYSACSSGFLPAPALLTCHDNNNQAVVSGATQLDVLLQMTMNKLASDSPPGFWICSCDRLINLPKEINIDWSEENDVYLFTVPVNMETAANKHGVVKYNENELTIDDIIYKGSTERISVCKMKDEKVPIISGVVFLSTNFIEALLNVSIFHPLVLWTYLGVDSGSDNVGNRPFASEMQGVYRTDEKNIVLSLFFDILLCMASNVSKEDYVKGERSGVYGTVHFPDLNKVDVTLRSNARNVLWDALNEFSMQGVQLKGSEFHFISHDPQTLHKLYLQYPHHQTVQSIRDITLTFKRKISSLDLNGEVESSVIINSLVPEDNVQRNTVILNSVIEENVKVGSNSFLINLCCEDFSVLKGGPGKTEIALPDDIVLESFYLNFDSNNVDKRTKRILLMFGIQDCLQTAACMENSTVFNQSWETFFKRTTILPQEIWDPTIPENNKCLLNAKLFPVYYPRGEINILPLLWLHGSIEDPAIMNLWRSSWRLSMKEIMDLSNAEEEFSWRKQLHFEIGKRQLEKALKERMNICLLPFFRTSIMNGFFENLLDALDNVIKTSDDASVTSRTFACIADVLGCKSQNRGGLRSGPAANHLWKKGLSLLEADKVIEAVDVMATQRKQWTKRHDLLVRSARHYEGAFQILVRKAVSTARQFISLIQKEAVPLQTWVTAEAPGMIFLN
;
A
#
# COMPACT_ATOMS: atom_id res chain seq x y z
N MET A 1 26.16 36.57 -18.91
CA MET A 1 24.92 36.73 -18.13
C MET A 1 24.06 35.53 -18.48
N GLU A 2 24.41 34.38 -17.90
CA GLU A 2 23.72 33.10 -18.09
C GLU A 2 22.43 33.12 -17.27
N LEU A 3 21.28 33.14 -17.94
CA LEU A 3 19.99 32.86 -17.33
C LEU A 3 19.68 31.38 -17.58
N SER A 4 20.33 30.51 -16.80
CA SER A 4 19.82 29.17 -16.55
C SER A 4 18.62 29.30 -15.60
N LEU A 5 17.44 29.58 -16.16
CA LEU A 5 16.19 29.31 -15.45
C LEU A 5 15.99 27.79 -15.45
N SER A 6 16.71 27.10 -14.55
CA SER A 6 16.28 25.79 -14.08
C SER A 6 14.91 25.98 -13.45
N LYS A 7 13.85 25.55 -14.15
CA LYS A 7 12.57 25.30 -13.50
C LYS A 7 12.85 24.36 -12.33
N GLU A 8 12.80 24.89 -11.11
CA GLU A 8 12.92 24.08 -9.89
C GLU A 8 11.88 22.96 -9.96
N MET A 9 12.30 21.76 -9.54
CA MET A 9 11.42 20.60 -9.45
C MET A 9 10.19 20.95 -8.60
N THR A 10 8.98 20.63 -9.10
CA THR A 10 7.71 20.85 -8.39
C THR A 10 7.64 20.07 -7.06
N CYS A 11 8.39 18.96 -6.93
CA CYS A 11 8.60 18.29 -5.66
C CYS A 11 9.97 18.73 -5.09
N LYS A 12 10.01 19.38 -3.91
CA LYS A 12 11.27 19.62 -3.19
C LYS A 12 11.75 18.31 -2.55
N LYS A 13 13.04 17.97 -2.68
CA LYS A 13 13.65 16.81 -2.00
C LYS A 13 13.66 17.01 -0.48
N LEU A 14 13.04 16.12 0.28
CA LEU A 14 13.13 16.14 1.76
C LEU A 14 14.09 15.06 2.24
N TRP A 15 13.86 13.84 1.78
CA TRP A 15 14.64 12.67 2.12
C TRP A 15 15.78 12.47 1.14
N ASP A 16 16.96 12.21 1.67
CA ASP A 16 18.10 11.70 0.91
C ASP A 16 17.94 10.22 0.61
N ALA A 17 17.46 9.45 1.60
CA ALA A 17 17.11 8.06 1.43
C ALA A 17 15.82 7.70 2.17
N ILE A 18 15.06 6.76 1.60
CA ILE A 18 13.95 6.06 2.24
C ILE A 18 14.29 4.56 2.22
N VAL A 19 14.33 3.95 3.39
CA VAL A 19 14.64 2.53 3.58
C VAL A 19 13.39 1.82 4.06
N ILE A 20 13.05 0.69 3.46
CA ILE A 20 11.88 -0.12 3.81
C ILE A 20 12.37 -1.46 4.33
N THR A 21 12.08 -1.78 5.59
CA THR A 21 12.49 -3.06 6.17
C THR A 21 11.49 -4.16 5.83
N CYS A 22 11.98 -5.31 5.40
CA CYS A 22 11.17 -6.43 4.90
C CYS A 22 11.56 -7.74 5.61
N SER A 23 10.59 -8.60 5.85
CA SER A 23 10.83 -9.92 6.48
C SER A 23 11.50 -10.92 5.54
N ASP A 24 11.27 -10.79 4.23
CA ASP A 24 11.81 -11.69 3.21
C ASP A 24 12.09 -10.97 1.89
N HIS A 25 12.72 -11.71 0.98
CA HIS A 25 13.19 -11.21 -0.31
C HIS A 25 12.07 -10.95 -1.31
N ASP A 26 10.98 -11.73 -1.27
CA ASP A 26 9.85 -11.56 -2.19
C ASP A 26 9.11 -10.24 -1.88
N HIS A 27 8.92 -9.92 -0.61
CA HIS A 27 8.42 -8.61 -0.18
C HIS A 27 9.35 -7.48 -0.58
N ALA A 28 10.66 -7.62 -0.37
CA ALA A 28 11.61 -6.57 -0.70
C ALA A 28 11.57 -6.18 -2.18
N MET A 29 11.56 -7.18 -3.09
CA MET A 29 11.42 -6.95 -4.53
C MET A 29 10.09 -6.28 -4.89
N ALA A 30 8.98 -6.75 -4.30
CA ALA A 30 7.66 -6.20 -4.55
C ALA A 30 7.56 -4.74 -4.09
N PHE A 31 8.04 -4.43 -2.89
CA PHE A 31 7.98 -3.08 -2.30
C PHE A 31 8.92 -2.11 -3.03
N GLU A 32 10.08 -2.57 -3.49
CA GLU A 32 11.00 -1.75 -4.30
C GLU A 32 10.34 -1.34 -5.63
N LYS A 33 9.65 -2.29 -6.30
CA LYS A 33 8.89 -2.02 -7.53
C LYS A 33 7.78 -1.01 -7.28
N GLU A 34 7.05 -1.12 -6.18
CA GLU A 34 6.00 -0.17 -5.79
C GLU A 34 6.53 1.24 -5.47
N CYS A 35 7.69 1.33 -4.84
CA CYS A 35 8.32 2.62 -4.56
C CYS A 35 8.92 3.26 -5.81
N SER A 36 9.47 2.45 -6.72
CA SER A 36 9.92 2.91 -8.04
C SER A 36 8.76 3.51 -8.85
N ILE A 37 7.56 2.94 -8.75
CA ILE A 37 6.35 3.51 -9.37
C ILE A 37 6.01 4.86 -8.74
N ARG A 38 6.09 5.00 -7.41
CA ARG A 38 5.88 6.29 -6.71
C ARG A 38 6.91 7.34 -7.10
N GLN A 39 8.17 6.96 -7.29
CA GLN A 39 9.22 7.86 -7.82
C GLN A 39 8.91 8.32 -9.25
N LYS A 40 8.50 7.40 -10.13
CA LYS A 40 8.10 7.72 -11.53
C LYS A 40 6.88 8.64 -11.58
N ASN A 41 6.00 8.55 -10.60
CA ASN A 41 4.81 9.38 -10.45
C ASN A 41 5.04 10.65 -9.60
N PHE A 42 6.28 10.96 -9.22
CA PHE A 42 6.64 12.15 -8.42
C PHE A 42 6.04 12.21 -7.00
N PHE A 43 5.45 11.12 -6.50
CA PHE A 43 5.01 11.00 -5.11
C PHE A 43 6.18 10.77 -4.14
N ILE A 44 7.25 10.16 -4.64
CA ILE A 44 8.59 10.18 -4.02
C ILE A 44 9.48 10.98 -4.96
N HIS A 45 10.35 11.82 -4.40
CA HIS A 45 11.23 12.66 -5.19
C HIS A 45 12.19 11.81 -6.04
N PRO A 46 12.36 12.06 -7.36
CA PRO A 46 13.18 11.24 -8.25
C PRO A 46 14.66 11.08 -7.87
N LYS A 47 15.22 12.02 -7.08
CA LYS A 47 16.61 11.96 -6.56
C LYS A 47 16.71 11.40 -5.13
N THR A 48 15.61 10.98 -4.52
CA THR A 48 15.65 10.29 -3.23
C THR A 48 16.02 8.84 -3.49
N THR A 49 17.05 8.35 -2.82
CA THR A 49 17.42 6.93 -2.85
C THR A 49 16.31 6.13 -2.16
N VAL A 50 15.88 5.02 -2.75
CA VAL A 50 14.93 4.10 -2.10
C VAL A 50 15.57 2.72 -2.03
N LEU A 51 15.59 2.11 -0.84
CA LEU A 51 16.16 0.80 -0.59
C LEU A 51 15.14 -0.08 0.12
N SER A 52 14.96 -1.31 -0.36
CA SER A 52 14.27 -2.35 0.39
C SER A 52 15.33 -3.24 1.05
N VAL A 53 15.31 -3.32 2.38
CA VAL A 53 16.29 -4.08 3.17
C VAL A 53 15.60 -5.29 3.77
N VAL A 54 16.11 -6.48 3.43
CA VAL A 54 15.64 -7.75 3.97
C VAL A 54 16.28 -7.99 5.33
N ASP A 55 15.49 -8.41 6.30
CA ASP A 55 16.00 -8.83 7.60
C ASP A 55 16.84 -10.12 7.42
N PRO A 56 18.04 -10.21 8.03
CA PRO A 56 18.92 -11.38 7.91
C PRO A 56 18.27 -12.70 8.35
N VAL A 57 17.34 -12.63 9.29
CA VAL A 57 16.44 -13.73 9.64
C VAL A 57 15.04 -13.17 9.94
N PRO A 58 13.97 -13.97 9.77
CA PRO A 58 12.64 -13.53 10.16
C PRO A 58 12.57 -13.18 11.65
N ASN A 59 11.74 -12.19 11.99
CA ASN A 59 11.42 -11.81 13.37
C ASN A 59 12.62 -11.34 14.23
N ILE A 60 13.54 -10.55 13.67
CA ILE A 60 14.65 -9.93 14.44
C ILE A 60 14.22 -8.78 15.37
N GLY A 61 13.00 -8.27 15.20
CA GLY A 61 12.46 -7.15 15.97
C GLY A 61 12.83 -5.79 15.41
N SER A 62 12.12 -4.75 15.86
CA SER A 62 12.26 -3.40 15.33
C SER A 62 13.65 -2.80 15.53
N GLY A 63 14.33 -3.14 16.63
CA GLY A 63 15.70 -2.68 16.91
C GLY A 63 16.70 -3.37 15.98
N GLY A 64 16.57 -4.68 15.80
CA GLY A 64 17.41 -5.44 14.85
C GLY A 64 17.24 -4.93 13.42
N ALA A 65 15.99 -4.78 12.98
CA ALA A 65 15.67 -4.24 11.66
C ALA A 65 16.19 -2.80 11.47
N THR A 66 16.14 -1.96 12.52
CA THR A 66 16.71 -0.60 12.49
C THR A 66 18.21 -0.65 12.27
N ILE A 67 18.94 -1.47 13.04
CA ILE A 67 20.39 -1.58 12.95
C ILE A 67 20.80 -2.11 11.56
N ASN A 68 20.13 -3.15 11.07
CA ASN A 68 20.40 -3.71 9.75
C ASN A 68 20.18 -2.68 8.64
N ALA A 69 19.02 -2.00 8.65
CA ALA A 69 18.69 -0.94 7.71
C ALA A 69 19.69 0.23 7.75
N MET A 70 20.12 0.62 8.95
CA MET A 70 21.11 1.67 9.18
C MET A 70 22.46 1.33 8.54
N ILE A 71 22.95 0.10 8.70
CA ILE A 71 24.20 -0.34 8.07
C ILE A 71 24.07 -0.32 6.55
N HIS A 72 23.01 -0.93 6.00
CA HIS A 72 22.78 -0.99 4.55
C HIS A 72 22.72 0.39 3.89
N VAL A 73 21.97 1.34 4.46
CA VAL A 73 21.85 2.68 3.87
C VAL A 73 23.14 3.48 3.99
N THR A 74 23.86 3.33 5.11
CA THR A 74 25.15 4.01 5.32
C THR A 74 26.20 3.47 4.37
N GLU A 75 26.27 2.15 4.18
CA GLU A 75 27.13 1.51 3.18
C GLU A 75 26.80 1.99 1.77
N TYR A 76 25.52 1.98 1.39
CA TYR A 76 25.09 2.39 0.06
C TYR A 76 25.44 3.85 -0.23
N ILE A 77 25.20 4.77 0.72
CA ILE A 77 25.57 6.18 0.58
C ILE A 77 27.09 6.35 0.55
N SER A 78 27.83 5.63 1.40
CA SER A 78 29.30 5.63 1.40
C SER A 78 29.86 5.26 0.01
N ALA A 79 29.32 4.18 -0.58
CA ALA A 79 29.70 3.75 -1.92
C ALA A 79 29.33 4.77 -3.01
N LEU A 80 28.15 5.41 -2.92
CA LEU A 80 27.75 6.46 -3.85
C LEU A 80 28.66 7.69 -3.80
N GLU A 81 29.19 8.02 -2.62
CA GLU A 81 30.13 9.14 -2.42
C GLU A 81 31.59 8.74 -2.67
N GLY A 82 31.85 7.50 -3.10
CA GLY A 82 33.15 7.02 -3.55
C GLY A 82 34.05 6.47 -2.44
N HIS A 83 33.50 6.20 -1.25
CA HIS A 83 34.22 5.55 -0.16
C HIS A 83 34.28 4.04 -0.37
N THR A 84 35.39 3.42 0.05
CA THR A 84 35.60 1.96 -0.02
C THR A 84 35.23 1.22 1.27
N VAL A 85 34.83 1.97 2.30
CA VAL A 85 34.43 1.47 3.62
C VAL A 85 33.19 2.22 4.09
N ILE A 86 32.42 1.63 5.00
CA ILE A 86 31.31 2.30 5.67
C ILE A 86 31.88 3.43 6.53
N THR A 87 31.43 4.66 6.32
CA THR A 87 31.79 5.83 7.15
C THR A 87 30.52 6.58 7.58
N SER A 88 30.48 7.05 8.83
CA SER A 88 29.40 7.92 9.33
C SER A 88 29.47 9.33 8.76
N ASP A 89 30.62 9.75 8.19
CA ASP A 89 30.84 11.11 7.68
C ASP A 89 29.81 11.53 6.62
N VAL A 90 29.32 10.57 5.83
CA VAL A 90 28.34 10.83 4.78
C VAL A 90 26.94 11.18 5.32
N LEU A 91 26.69 10.98 6.62
CA LEU A 91 25.38 11.15 7.25
C LEU A 91 25.12 12.57 7.77
N TYR A 92 26.17 13.35 8.07
CA TYR A 92 26.07 14.68 8.71
C TYR A 92 25.17 15.69 7.98
N SER A 93 24.96 15.52 6.68
CA SER A 93 24.11 16.41 5.88
C SER A 93 22.87 15.73 5.31
N LYS A 94 22.49 14.54 5.80
CA LYS A 94 21.43 13.72 5.19
C LYS A 94 20.22 13.57 6.10
N LYS A 95 19.03 13.60 5.51
CA LYS A 95 17.79 13.17 6.16
C LYS A 95 17.40 11.79 5.62
N ILE A 96 17.40 10.79 6.48
CA ILE A 96 17.11 9.39 6.11
C ILE A 96 15.84 8.95 6.83
N LEU A 97 14.94 8.29 6.11
CA LEU A 97 13.71 7.72 6.67
C LEU A 97 13.76 6.19 6.60
N ILE A 98 13.61 5.51 7.73
CA ILE A 98 13.42 4.07 7.83
C ILE A 98 11.94 3.80 8.10
N LEU A 99 11.31 3.04 7.22
CA LEU A 99 9.93 2.57 7.31
C LEU A 99 9.93 1.10 7.69
N HIS A 100 9.41 0.81 8.89
CA HIS A 100 9.15 -0.55 9.32
C HIS A 100 7.78 -1.00 8.81
N MET A 101 7.76 -1.98 7.91
CA MET A 101 6.51 -2.53 7.37
C MET A 101 5.66 -3.28 8.41
N GLY A 102 6.24 -3.51 9.59
CA GLY A 102 5.58 -4.17 10.72
C GLY A 102 5.41 -5.67 10.50
N THR A 103 4.66 -6.29 11.39
CA THR A 103 4.24 -7.68 11.24
C THR A 103 3.24 -7.83 10.11
N MET A 104 3.21 -9.01 9.47
CA MET A 104 2.19 -9.32 8.48
C MET A 104 0.78 -9.17 9.04
N THR A 105 -0.10 -8.54 8.27
CA THR A 105 -1.50 -8.37 8.63
C THR A 105 -2.32 -9.48 7.99
N PRO A 106 -3.40 -9.97 8.62
CA PRO A 106 -4.28 -10.95 8.03
C PRO A 106 -5.22 -10.37 6.96
N TYR A 107 -5.00 -9.11 6.54
CA TYR A 107 -5.87 -8.32 5.65
C TYR A 107 -5.21 -7.93 4.31
N SER A 108 -3.98 -8.41 4.06
CA SER A 108 -3.25 -8.26 2.78
C SER A 108 -1.90 -8.95 2.86
N ALA A 109 -1.47 -9.59 1.76
CA ALA A 109 -0.11 -10.09 1.59
C ALA A 109 0.93 -8.96 1.44
N CYS A 110 0.48 -7.73 1.13
CA CYS A 110 1.33 -6.58 0.87
C CYS A 110 1.78 -5.83 2.14
N SER A 111 1.46 -6.34 3.33
CA SER A 111 1.68 -5.73 4.66
C SER A 111 0.89 -4.44 4.94
N SER A 112 0.94 -4.00 6.20
CA SER A 112 0.18 -2.86 6.71
C SER A 112 0.43 -1.56 5.93
N GLY A 113 1.68 -1.30 5.53
CA GLY A 113 2.05 -0.07 4.82
C GLY A 113 1.42 0.07 3.44
N PHE A 114 1.16 -1.04 2.75
CA PHE A 114 0.54 -1.00 1.42
C PHE A 114 -0.97 -1.30 1.45
N LEU A 115 -1.61 -1.31 2.62
CA LEU A 115 -3.07 -1.30 2.68
C LEU A 115 -3.62 -0.05 1.99
N PRO A 116 -4.65 -0.16 1.13
CA PRO A 116 -5.25 1.01 0.48
C PRO A 116 -5.79 1.99 1.52
N ALA A 117 -5.47 3.27 1.39
CA ALA A 117 -6.09 4.32 2.19
C ALA A 117 -7.26 4.93 1.41
N PRO A 118 -8.35 5.39 2.07
CA PRO A 118 -9.45 6.10 1.43
C PRO A 118 -9.02 7.54 1.09
N ALA A 119 -7.90 7.71 0.38
CA ALA A 119 -7.38 8.97 -0.11
C ALA A 119 -6.83 8.88 -1.53
N LEU A 120 -6.96 9.98 -2.28
CA LEU A 120 -6.31 10.18 -3.57
C LEU A 120 -5.05 11.01 -3.36
N LEU A 121 -3.95 10.57 -3.95
CA LEU A 121 -2.75 11.36 -4.12
C LEU A 121 -2.85 12.15 -5.42
N THR A 122 -2.59 13.45 -5.34
CA THR A 122 -2.47 14.34 -6.50
C THR A 122 -1.18 15.12 -6.41
N CYS A 123 -0.39 15.17 -7.48
CA CYS A 123 0.75 16.08 -7.58
C CYS A 123 0.91 16.59 -9.01
N HIS A 124 1.88 17.46 -9.25
CA HIS A 124 2.19 17.99 -10.58
C HIS A 124 3.59 17.57 -11.01
N ASP A 125 3.72 17.11 -12.25
CA ASP A 125 5.03 16.84 -12.84
C ASP A 125 5.79 18.14 -13.21
N ASN A 126 7.01 18.00 -13.73
CA ASN A 126 7.85 19.13 -14.15
C ASN A 126 7.22 20.04 -15.23
N ASN A 127 6.16 19.57 -15.91
CA ASN A 127 5.41 20.31 -16.92
C ASN A 127 4.07 20.84 -16.38
N ASN A 128 3.89 20.84 -15.05
CA ASN A 128 2.69 21.25 -14.35
C ASN A 128 1.45 20.40 -14.66
N GLN A 129 1.63 19.19 -15.18
CA GLN A 129 0.53 18.27 -15.48
C GLN A 129 0.22 17.40 -14.26
N ALA A 130 -1.06 17.33 -13.91
CA ALA A 130 -1.53 16.57 -12.77
C ALA A 130 -1.25 15.06 -12.93
N VAL A 131 -0.77 14.45 -11.85
CA VAL A 131 -0.61 13.00 -11.67
C VAL A 131 -1.49 12.60 -10.50
N VAL A 132 -2.32 11.57 -10.70
CA VAL A 132 -3.29 11.12 -9.71
C VAL A 132 -3.18 9.61 -9.50
N SER A 133 -3.19 9.18 -8.25
CA SER A 133 -3.17 7.76 -7.85
C SER A 133 -3.99 7.54 -6.57
N GLY A 134 -4.46 6.31 -6.36
CA GLY A 134 -4.91 5.90 -5.03
C GLY A 134 -3.76 5.92 -4.03
N ALA A 135 -4.04 6.31 -2.79
CA ALA A 135 -3.07 6.32 -1.70
C ALA A 135 -3.05 4.98 -0.96
N THR A 136 -1.92 4.68 -0.32
CA THR A 136 -1.76 3.61 0.67
C THR A 136 -1.44 4.21 2.03
N GLN A 137 -1.41 3.38 3.08
CA GLN A 137 -0.99 3.82 4.42
C GLN A 137 0.41 4.41 4.43
N LEU A 138 1.32 3.83 3.67
CA LEU A 138 2.68 4.34 3.47
C LEU A 138 2.65 5.76 2.90
N ASP A 139 1.77 6.03 1.94
CA ASP A 139 1.66 7.37 1.36
C ASP A 139 1.11 8.38 2.37
N VAL A 140 0.12 7.98 3.17
CA VAL A 140 -0.42 8.82 4.25
C VAL A 140 0.65 9.12 5.30
N LEU A 141 1.41 8.10 5.72
CA LEU A 141 2.51 8.23 6.67
C LEU A 141 3.64 9.11 6.12
N LEU A 142 4.05 8.90 4.86
CA LEU A 142 5.03 9.75 4.20
C LEU A 142 4.58 11.21 4.24
N GLN A 143 3.34 11.51 3.85
CA GLN A 143 2.85 12.88 3.88
C GLN A 143 2.77 13.46 5.31
N MET A 144 2.39 12.66 6.31
CA MET A 144 2.36 13.10 7.70
C MET A 144 3.77 13.43 8.22
N THR A 145 4.71 12.51 8.08
CA THR A 145 6.10 12.69 8.56
C THR A 145 6.80 13.81 7.77
N MET A 146 6.66 13.82 6.44
CA MET A 146 7.32 14.80 5.57
C MET A 146 6.84 16.24 5.81
N ASN A 147 5.54 16.43 6.01
CA ASN A 147 4.96 17.77 5.98
C ASN A 147 4.83 18.40 7.36
N LYS A 148 4.68 17.61 8.42
CA LYS A 148 4.35 18.12 9.75
C LYS A 148 5.43 17.91 10.78
N LEU A 149 6.27 16.88 10.64
CA LEU A 149 7.26 16.53 11.65
C LEU A 149 8.69 16.83 11.20
N ALA A 150 9.04 16.44 9.97
CA ALA A 150 10.42 16.46 9.49
C ALA A 150 10.81 17.69 8.65
N SER A 151 9.90 18.65 8.42
CA SER A 151 10.15 19.83 7.57
C SER A 151 11.38 20.61 8.04
N ASP A 152 11.39 20.94 9.33
CA ASP A 152 12.37 21.83 9.97
C ASP A 152 13.38 21.08 10.84
N SER A 153 13.37 19.75 10.78
CA SER A 153 14.29 18.91 11.54
C SER A 153 15.75 19.03 11.07
N PRO A 154 16.74 18.75 11.93
CA PRO A 154 18.13 18.61 11.51
C PRO A 154 18.36 17.32 10.70
N PRO A 155 19.54 17.18 10.06
CA PRO A 155 20.01 15.90 9.52
C PRO A 155 20.01 14.78 10.56
N GLY A 156 19.68 13.56 10.12
CA GLY A 156 19.55 12.41 11.00
C GLY A 156 18.57 11.37 10.45
N PHE A 157 18.25 10.39 11.30
CA PHE A 157 17.43 9.25 10.96
C PHE A 157 16.04 9.40 11.54
N TRP A 158 15.02 9.26 10.70
CA TRP A 158 13.63 9.12 11.09
C TRP A 158 13.25 7.65 11.01
N ILE A 159 12.63 7.11 12.06
CA ILE A 159 12.10 5.74 12.08
C ILE A 159 10.59 5.84 12.23
N CYS A 160 9.83 5.19 11.36
CA CYS A 160 8.37 5.17 11.41
C CYS A 160 7.84 3.75 11.22
N SER A 161 6.87 3.34 12.04
CA SER A 161 6.13 2.08 11.84
C SER A 161 4.92 2.29 10.93
N CYS A 162 4.74 1.40 9.95
CA CYS A 162 3.63 1.43 9.00
C CYS A 162 2.32 0.78 9.52
N ASP A 163 2.38 0.11 10.67
CA ASP A 163 1.23 -0.53 11.33
C ASP A 163 0.42 0.46 12.20
N ARG A 164 0.72 1.75 12.10
CA ARG A 164 0.11 2.82 12.90
C ARG A 164 -0.30 3.97 12.00
N LEU A 165 -1.53 4.44 12.21
CA LEU A 165 -2.03 5.66 11.62
C LEU A 165 -2.13 6.73 12.71
N ILE A 166 -1.54 7.90 12.46
CA ILE A 166 -1.57 9.03 13.38
C ILE A 166 -2.19 10.22 12.67
N ASN A 167 -3.43 10.58 13.04
CA ASN A 167 -4.03 11.79 12.50
C ASN A 167 -3.49 13.00 13.27
N LEU A 168 -2.55 13.72 12.64
CA LEU A 168 -1.88 14.87 13.23
C LEU A 168 -2.75 16.15 13.12
N PRO A 169 -2.80 17.02 14.15
CA PRO A 169 -3.46 18.32 14.07
C PRO A 169 -2.85 19.22 12.97
N LYS A 170 -3.53 20.34 12.66
CA LYS A 170 -3.10 21.25 11.57
C LYS A 170 -1.73 21.88 11.83
N GLU A 171 -1.48 22.26 13.08
CA GLU A 171 -0.22 22.89 13.49
C GLU A 171 0.44 22.02 14.56
N ILE A 172 1.70 21.66 14.32
CA ILE A 172 2.58 21.02 15.29
C ILE A 172 3.84 21.85 15.29
N ASN A 173 4.21 22.39 16.45
CA ASN A 173 5.46 23.09 16.62
C ASN A 173 6.42 22.18 17.39
N ILE A 174 7.53 21.81 16.74
CA ILE A 174 8.59 21.02 17.36
C ILE A 174 9.77 21.97 17.53
N ASP A 175 10.23 22.09 18.77
CA ASP A 175 11.42 22.87 19.06
C ASP A 175 12.67 22.06 18.75
N TRP A 176 13.34 22.40 17.65
CA TRP A 176 14.61 21.82 17.22
C TRP A 176 15.81 22.67 17.68
N SER A 177 15.60 23.73 18.48
CA SER A 177 16.69 24.60 18.93
C SER A 177 17.50 23.99 20.07
N GLU A 178 16.90 23.09 20.85
CA GLU A 178 17.61 22.26 21.83
C GLU A 178 18.30 21.10 21.09
N GLU A 179 19.63 20.98 21.20
CA GLU A 179 20.40 19.90 20.56
C GLU A 179 20.21 18.58 21.33
N ASN A 180 19.01 18.00 21.29
CA ASN A 180 18.75 16.66 21.82
C ASN A 180 19.13 15.57 20.80
N ASP A 181 19.62 14.44 21.29
CA ASP A 181 20.09 13.35 20.43
C ASP A 181 18.95 12.49 19.90
N VAL A 182 17.91 12.30 20.72
CA VAL A 182 16.78 11.44 20.39
C VAL A 182 15.46 12.13 20.72
N TYR A 183 14.53 12.10 19.77
CA TYR A 183 13.16 12.57 19.96
C TYR A 183 12.19 11.40 19.81
N LEU A 184 11.52 11.06 20.90
CA LEU A 184 10.46 10.04 20.93
C LEU A 184 9.09 10.70 20.87
N PHE A 185 8.35 10.47 19.78
CA PHE A 185 7.02 11.03 19.62
C PHE A 185 5.96 10.17 20.32
N THR A 186 5.08 10.80 21.09
CA THR A 186 4.03 10.15 21.87
C THR A 186 2.67 10.79 21.62
N VAL A 187 1.60 10.01 21.76
CA VAL A 187 0.21 10.49 21.65
C VAL A 187 -0.48 10.37 23.01
N PRO A 188 -0.98 11.46 23.60
CA PRO A 188 -1.77 11.42 24.84
C PRO A 188 -3.14 10.75 24.60
N VAL A 189 -3.42 9.63 25.27
CA VAL A 189 -4.70 8.90 25.18
C VAL A 189 -5.29 8.61 26.56
N ASN A 190 -6.56 8.20 26.59
CA ASN A 190 -7.20 7.76 27.84
C ASN A 190 -6.61 6.42 28.29
N MET A 191 -6.62 6.18 29.61
CA MET A 191 -6.02 4.97 30.21
C MET A 191 -6.60 3.67 29.64
N GLU A 192 -7.90 3.61 29.39
CA GLU A 192 -8.56 2.43 28.79
C GLU A 192 -8.01 2.07 27.41
N THR A 193 -7.63 3.09 26.62
CA THR A 193 -7.02 2.91 25.30
C THR A 193 -5.56 2.46 25.40
N ALA A 194 -4.82 2.98 26.38
CA ALA A 194 -3.41 2.64 26.59
C ALA A 194 -3.20 1.25 27.20
N ALA A 195 -4.09 0.82 28.10
CA ALA A 195 -3.93 -0.39 28.91
C ALA A 195 -3.83 -1.66 28.04
N ASN A 196 -2.83 -2.50 28.34
CA ASN A 196 -2.61 -3.84 27.77
C ASN A 196 -2.40 -3.93 26.25
N LYS A 197 -2.42 -2.81 25.51
CA LYS A 197 -2.34 -2.79 24.04
C LYS A 197 -1.09 -2.11 23.49
N HIS A 198 -0.58 -1.08 24.17
CA HIS A 198 0.50 -0.23 23.64
C HIS A 198 1.68 -0.10 24.62
N GLY A 199 2.82 0.38 24.08
CA GLY A 199 3.92 0.87 24.90
C GLY A 199 3.60 2.27 25.42
N VAL A 200 3.85 2.50 26.70
CA VAL A 200 3.56 3.75 27.41
C VAL A 200 4.87 4.38 27.87
N VAL A 201 4.93 5.71 27.87
CA VAL A 201 6.10 6.46 28.35
C VAL A 201 5.78 7.09 29.69
N LYS A 202 6.73 7.07 30.63
CA LYS A 202 6.69 7.90 31.83
C LYS A 202 7.57 9.12 31.59
N TYR A 203 6.96 10.30 31.65
CA TYR A 203 7.70 11.57 31.59
C TYR A 203 8.21 11.98 32.98
N ASN A 204 9.23 12.83 33.00
CA ASN A 204 9.65 13.56 34.19
C ASN A 204 8.61 14.62 34.61
N GLU A 205 8.82 15.27 35.75
CA GLU A 205 7.89 16.28 36.31
C GLU A 205 7.63 17.49 35.36
N ASN A 206 8.61 17.80 34.51
CA ASN A 206 8.54 18.88 33.53
C ASN A 206 7.91 18.46 32.20
N GLU A 207 7.58 17.17 32.02
CA GLU A 207 7.01 16.61 30.79
C GLU A 207 7.86 16.80 29.52
N LEU A 208 9.18 16.88 29.68
CA LEU A 208 10.13 17.07 28.57
C LEU A 208 11.03 15.84 28.35
N THR A 209 11.59 15.29 29.42
CA THR A 209 12.46 14.10 29.33
C THR A 209 11.70 12.85 29.76
N ILE A 210 12.25 11.69 29.41
CA ILE A 210 11.64 10.39 29.65
C ILE A 210 12.30 9.69 30.83
N ASP A 211 11.50 9.32 31.82
CA ASP A 211 11.94 8.60 33.02
C ASP A 211 11.92 7.08 32.83
N ASP A 212 10.92 6.55 32.12
CA ASP A 212 10.77 5.10 31.90
C ASP A 212 9.94 4.81 30.63
N ILE A 213 10.08 3.60 30.08
CA ILE A 213 9.27 3.12 28.96
C ILE A 213 8.70 1.75 29.32
N ILE A 214 7.37 1.63 29.31
CA ILE A 214 6.65 0.48 29.87
C ILE A 214 5.88 -0.23 28.74
N TYR A 215 6.19 -1.50 28.49
CA TYR A 215 5.46 -2.31 27.50
C TYR A 215 4.30 -3.07 28.14
N LYS A 216 3.06 -2.82 27.70
CA LYS A 216 1.85 -3.56 28.14
C LYS A 216 1.82 -3.79 29.66
N GLY A 217 2.12 -2.74 30.43
CA GLY A 217 2.15 -2.81 31.89
C GLY A 217 0.76 -3.06 32.47
N SER A 218 0.70 -3.51 33.72
CA SER A 218 -0.56 -3.59 34.46
C SER A 218 -1.19 -2.19 34.61
N THR A 219 -2.49 -2.14 34.88
CA THR A 219 -3.22 -0.88 35.05
C THR A 219 -2.59 0.00 36.14
N GLU A 220 -2.09 -0.61 37.22
CA GLU A 220 -1.39 0.08 38.30
C GLU A 220 -0.08 0.70 37.81
N ARG A 221 0.71 -0.04 37.02
CA ARG A 221 1.99 0.44 36.49
C ARG A 221 1.81 1.54 35.46
N ILE A 222 0.77 1.45 34.63
CA ILE A 222 0.41 2.49 33.65
C ILE A 222 -0.15 3.74 34.35
N SER A 223 -0.84 3.59 35.49
CA SER A 223 -1.40 4.74 36.23
C SER A 223 -0.36 5.75 36.71
N VAL A 224 0.88 5.30 36.94
CA VAL A 224 2.01 6.16 37.33
C VAL A 224 2.54 7.00 36.16
N CYS A 225 2.14 6.69 34.93
CA CYS A 225 2.52 7.42 33.71
C CYS A 225 1.53 8.52 33.31
N LYS A 226 0.53 8.80 34.16
CA LYS A 226 -0.43 9.88 33.93
C LYS A 226 0.28 11.23 33.91
N MET A 227 -0.02 12.02 32.88
CA MET A 227 0.40 13.41 32.76
C MET A 227 -0.56 14.34 33.51
N LYS A 228 -0.25 15.64 33.54
CA LYS A 228 -1.07 16.67 34.22
C LYS A 228 -2.51 16.76 33.71
N ASP A 229 -2.77 16.29 32.49
CA ASP A 229 -4.09 16.25 31.86
C ASP A 229 -4.85 14.93 32.10
N GLU A 230 -4.37 14.08 33.03
CA GLU A 230 -4.87 12.73 33.35
C GLU A 230 -4.78 11.72 32.19
N LYS A 231 -4.17 12.10 31.06
CA LYS A 231 -3.93 11.20 29.94
C LYS A 231 -2.61 10.45 30.11
N VAL A 232 -2.52 9.34 29.38
CA VAL A 232 -1.35 8.47 29.34
C VAL A 232 -0.72 8.59 27.96
N PRO A 233 0.59 8.90 27.86
CA PRO A 233 1.26 9.04 26.57
C PRO A 233 1.70 7.68 26.04
N ILE A 234 1.14 7.27 24.91
CA ILE A 234 1.53 6.05 24.20
C ILE A 234 2.59 6.34 23.14
N ILE A 235 3.44 5.36 22.87
CA ILE A 235 4.46 5.44 21.82
C ILE A 235 3.78 5.50 20.45
N SER A 236 4.03 6.57 19.69
CA SER A 236 3.43 6.78 18.37
C SER A 236 4.00 5.84 17.30
N GLY A 237 5.23 5.35 17.47
CA GLY A 237 5.95 4.59 16.45
C GLY A 237 6.81 5.48 15.53
N VAL A 238 6.88 6.78 15.83
CA VAL A 238 7.77 7.75 15.18
C VAL A 238 8.90 8.13 16.13
N VAL A 239 10.15 8.05 15.65
CA VAL A 239 11.37 8.40 16.38
C VAL A 239 12.29 9.19 15.46
N PHE A 240 12.95 10.21 15.98
CA PHE A 240 14.09 10.85 15.32
C PHE A 240 15.37 10.59 16.12
N LEU A 241 16.45 10.28 15.40
CA LEU A 241 17.79 10.00 15.93
C LEU A 241 18.81 10.96 15.27
N SER A 242 19.59 11.65 16.09
CA SER A 242 20.65 12.56 15.64
C SER A 242 21.79 11.80 14.95
N THR A 243 22.58 12.51 14.15
CA THR A 243 23.74 11.91 13.49
C THR A 243 24.76 11.36 14.51
N ASN A 244 24.96 12.06 15.63
CA ASN A 244 25.89 11.64 16.69
C ASN A 244 25.44 10.31 17.33
N PHE A 245 24.14 10.18 17.62
CA PHE A 245 23.58 8.94 18.14
C PHE A 245 23.76 7.78 17.14
N ILE A 246 23.50 8.04 15.86
CA ILE A 246 23.66 7.04 14.80
C ILE A 246 25.11 6.61 14.64
N GLU A 247 26.07 7.52 14.75
CA GLU A 247 27.51 7.17 14.73
C GLU A 247 27.88 6.24 15.88
N ALA A 248 27.45 6.55 17.11
CA ALA A 248 27.68 5.69 18.26
C ALA A 248 27.03 4.30 18.07
N LEU A 249 25.79 4.26 17.57
CA LEU A 249 25.09 3.01 17.31
C LEU A 249 25.77 2.19 16.19
N LEU A 250 26.19 2.82 15.09
CA LEU A 250 26.95 2.17 14.01
C LEU A 250 28.22 1.52 14.54
N ASN A 251 28.97 2.25 15.38
CA ASN A 251 30.22 1.77 15.95
C ASN A 251 30.04 0.49 16.77
N VAL A 252 28.97 0.35 17.55
CA VAL A 252 28.72 -0.88 18.33
C VAL A 252 28.05 -1.99 17.54
N SER A 253 27.31 -1.65 16.47
CA SER A 253 26.47 -2.59 15.72
C SER A 253 27.28 -3.62 14.91
N ILE A 254 28.54 -3.32 14.61
CA ILE A 254 29.44 -4.23 13.88
C ILE A 254 30.16 -5.24 14.80
N PHE A 255 29.98 -5.15 16.12
CA PHE A 255 30.61 -6.03 17.08
C PHE A 255 29.62 -7.05 17.68
N HIS A 256 30.15 -8.19 18.13
CA HIS A 256 29.35 -9.19 18.83
C HIS A 256 28.86 -8.63 20.19
N PRO A 257 27.59 -8.85 20.59
CA PRO A 257 26.58 -9.67 19.92
C PRO A 257 25.68 -8.91 18.93
N LEU A 258 25.78 -7.58 18.83
CA LEU A 258 24.88 -6.75 17.99
C LEU A 258 24.98 -7.05 16.49
N VAL A 259 26.15 -7.49 16.03
CA VAL A 259 26.37 -7.90 14.63
C VAL A 259 25.46 -9.05 14.18
N LEU A 260 24.95 -9.87 15.13
CA LEU A 260 24.08 -11.02 14.85
C LEU A 260 22.70 -10.64 14.27
N TRP A 261 22.30 -9.37 14.39
CA TRP A 261 21.05 -8.85 13.81
C TRP A 261 21.26 -8.18 12.46
N THR A 262 22.45 -8.31 11.87
CA THR A 262 22.86 -7.61 10.65
C THR A 262 23.29 -8.59 9.58
N TYR A 263 23.19 -8.20 8.31
CA TYR A 263 23.69 -9.03 7.20
C TYR A 263 25.20 -9.31 7.33
N LEU A 264 25.98 -8.38 7.89
CA LEU A 264 27.42 -8.58 8.16
C LEU A 264 27.68 -9.77 9.09
N GLY A 265 26.81 -9.98 10.08
CA GLY A 265 26.90 -11.13 10.98
C GLY A 265 26.67 -12.45 10.24
N VAL A 266 25.68 -12.47 9.35
CA VAL A 266 25.35 -13.62 8.50
C VAL A 266 26.51 -13.95 7.55
N ASP A 267 27.05 -12.94 6.87
CA ASP A 267 28.16 -13.10 5.92
C ASP A 267 29.46 -13.55 6.61
N SER A 268 29.62 -13.19 7.89
CA SER A 268 30.75 -13.64 8.71
C SER A 268 30.60 -15.09 9.22
N GLY A 269 29.58 -15.82 8.77
CA GLY A 269 29.31 -17.18 9.19
C GLY A 269 28.85 -17.29 10.64
N SER A 270 28.30 -16.21 11.21
CA SER A 270 27.64 -16.32 12.50
C SER A 270 26.44 -17.23 12.31
N ASP A 271 26.40 -18.35 13.03
CA ASP A 271 25.18 -19.11 13.18
C ASP A 271 24.17 -18.18 13.85
N ASN A 272 23.32 -17.53 13.07
CA ASN A 272 22.26 -16.68 13.60
C ASN A 272 21.54 -17.48 14.67
N VAL A 273 21.07 -16.80 15.71
CA VAL A 273 20.35 -17.45 16.81
C VAL A 273 19.16 -18.30 16.29
N GLY A 274 18.65 -18.00 15.09
CA GLY A 274 17.64 -18.78 14.37
C GLY A 274 18.09 -19.88 13.41
N ASN A 275 19.40 -20.03 13.13
CA ASN A 275 19.96 -21.02 12.20
C ASN A 275 20.82 -22.09 12.89
N ARG A 276 20.74 -22.24 14.23
CA ARG A 276 21.37 -23.41 14.88
C ARG A 276 20.78 -24.68 14.27
N PRO A 277 21.59 -25.56 13.65
CA PRO A 277 21.07 -26.81 13.12
C PRO A 277 20.52 -27.63 14.28
N PHE A 278 19.19 -27.80 14.32
CA PHE A 278 18.65 -29.02 14.90
C PHE A 278 19.17 -30.15 14.01
N ALA A 279 19.86 -31.11 14.62
CA ALA A 279 20.33 -32.32 13.96
C ALA A 279 19.28 -32.82 12.94
N SER A 280 19.65 -32.78 11.67
CA SER A 280 18.85 -33.33 10.60
C SER A 280 18.61 -34.83 10.83
N GLU A 281 17.47 -35.29 10.34
CA GLU A 281 17.07 -36.70 10.16
C GLU A 281 16.24 -37.34 11.29
N MET A 282 15.03 -36.82 11.52
CA MET A 282 13.81 -37.66 11.45
C MET A 282 12.55 -36.80 11.58
N GLN A 283 11.64 -36.99 10.62
CA GLN A 283 10.21 -36.61 10.62
C GLN A 283 9.90 -35.12 10.44
N GLY A 284 9.15 -34.85 9.36
CA GLY A 284 8.65 -33.54 8.98
C GLY A 284 7.66 -32.98 10.02
N VAL A 285 8.21 -32.18 10.94
CA VAL A 285 7.46 -31.43 11.93
C VAL A 285 7.73 -29.95 11.69
N TYR A 286 6.70 -29.26 11.20
CA TYR A 286 6.67 -27.80 11.12
C TYR A 286 6.65 -27.24 12.55
N ARG A 287 7.79 -26.73 13.01
CA ARG A 287 7.91 -25.87 14.20
C ARG A 287 8.65 -24.61 13.80
N THR A 288 7.91 -23.63 13.31
CA THR A 288 8.41 -22.28 13.04
C THR A 288 7.52 -21.30 13.78
N ASP A 289 7.86 -21.11 15.05
CA ASP A 289 7.56 -20.00 15.95
C ASP A 289 8.34 -20.32 17.22
N GLU A 290 8.95 -19.33 17.86
CA GLU A 290 9.67 -19.45 19.14
C GLU A 290 11.11 -20.01 19.03
N LYS A 291 12.08 -19.11 18.74
CA LYS A 291 13.44 -19.07 19.34
C LYS A 291 14.43 -18.04 18.76
N ASN A 292 13.99 -17.02 18.02
CA ASN A 292 14.90 -15.92 17.65
C ASN A 292 15.03 -14.92 18.81
N ILE A 293 16.25 -14.50 19.09
CA ILE A 293 16.49 -13.39 20.02
C ILE A 293 16.07 -12.09 19.31
N VAL A 294 15.03 -11.47 19.83
CA VAL A 294 14.43 -10.26 19.27
C VAL A 294 15.03 -9.03 19.94
N LEU A 295 15.40 -8.02 19.16
CA LEU A 295 15.87 -6.73 19.65
C LEU A 295 14.81 -5.66 19.38
N SER A 296 14.38 -4.95 20.41
CA SER A 296 13.39 -3.86 20.33
C SER A 296 14.05 -2.50 20.26
N LEU A 297 13.60 -1.66 19.33
CA LEU A 297 14.02 -0.26 19.27
C LEU A 297 13.68 0.46 20.58
N PHE A 298 12.47 0.30 21.10
CA PHE A 298 12.02 1.05 22.28
C PHE A 298 12.55 0.50 23.59
N PHE A 299 12.62 -0.83 23.73
CA PHE A 299 12.90 -1.47 25.03
C PHE A 299 14.34 -1.94 25.20
N ASP A 300 15.11 -2.04 24.10
CA ASP A 300 16.52 -2.38 24.16
C ASP A 300 17.38 -1.19 23.73
N ILE A 301 17.07 -0.49 22.64
CA ILE A 301 17.92 0.64 22.20
C ILE A 301 17.60 1.93 22.97
N LEU A 302 16.32 2.35 23.03
CA LEU A 302 15.96 3.66 23.59
C LEU A 302 15.88 3.68 25.12
N LEU A 303 15.46 2.58 25.75
CA LEU A 303 15.23 2.51 27.21
C LEU A 303 16.50 2.79 28.03
N CYS A 304 17.70 2.55 27.49
CA CYS A 304 18.95 2.80 28.21
C CYS A 304 19.24 4.29 28.48
N MET A 305 18.61 5.20 27.75
CA MET A 305 18.70 6.66 27.96
C MET A 305 17.65 7.20 28.94
N ALA A 306 16.75 6.35 29.45
CA ALA A 306 15.69 6.79 30.34
C ALA A 306 16.26 7.11 31.74
N SER A 307 15.86 8.25 32.31
CA SER A 307 16.52 8.83 33.50
C SER A 307 16.37 7.98 34.78
N ASN A 308 15.31 7.16 34.88
CA ASN A 308 14.96 6.39 36.07
C ASN A 308 15.09 4.88 35.84
N VAL A 309 16.04 4.50 34.99
CA VAL A 309 16.40 3.12 34.70
C VAL A 309 17.85 2.91 35.13
N SER A 310 18.11 1.91 35.98
CA SER A 310 19.48 1.54 36.36
C SER A 310 20.07 0.56 35.35
N LYS A 311 21.41 0.55 35.21
CA LYS A 311 22.12 -0.42 34.36
C LYS A 311 21.74 -1.86 34.70
N GLU A 312 21.65 -2.17 36.00
CA GLU A 312 21.32 -3.52 36.47
C GLU A 312 19.90 -3.93 36.04
N ASP A 313 18.90 -3.07 36.24
CA ASP A 313 17.51 -3.35 35.87
C ASP A 313 17.34 -3.49 34.35
N TYR A 314 18.01 -2.63 33.58
CA TYR A 314 17.99 -2.67 32.13
C TYR A 314 18.60 -3.96 31.58
N VAL A 315 19.80 -4.34 32.05
CA VAL A 315 20.50 -5.55 31.58
C VAL A 315 19.74 -6.83 31.94
N LYS A 316 19.09 -6.88 33.12
CA LYS A 316 18.20 -7.99 33.53
C LYS A 316 17.00 -8.14 32.60
N GLY A 317 16.49 -7.05 32.04
CA GLY A 317 15.39 -7.09 31.07
C GLY A 317 13.99 -7.20 31.65
N GLU A 318 13.84 -7.22 32.97
CA GLU A 318 12.53 -7.37 33.62
C GLU A 318 11.53 -6.27 33.19
N ARG A 319 12.03 -5.13 32.70
CA ARG A 319 11.24 -3.99 32.22
C ARG A 319 10.79 -4.09 30.75
N SER A 320 11.34 -5.00 29.95
CA SER A 320 11.06 -5.09 28.51
C SER A 320 9.86 -5.99 28.14
N GLY A 321 9.05 -6.42 29.12
CA GLY A 321 7.85 -7.24 28.89
C GLY A 321 8.19 -8.52 28.10
N VAL A 322 7.43 -8.89 27.07
CA VAL A 322 7.69 -10.09 26.21
C VAL A 322 9.10 -10.09 25.58
N TYR A 323 9.74 -8.92 25.43
CA TYR A 323 11.13 -8.80 24.94
C TYR A 323 12.18 -9.09 26.03
N GLY A 324 11.79 -9.09 27.30
CA GLY A 324 12.69 -9.28 28.44
C GLY A 324 12.22 -10.25 29.54
N THR A 325 10.99 -10.79 29.48
CA THR A 325 10.52 -11.75 30.48
C THR A 325 11.15 -13.12 30.27
N VAL A 326 11.71 -13.59 31.37
CA VAL A 326 12.22 -14.93 31.68
C VAL A 326 11.09 -16.00 31.71
N HIS A 327 9.90 -15.68 31.21
CA HIS A 327 8.69 -16.53 31.29
C HIS A 327 8.33 -17.24 29.98
N PHE A 328 9.29 -17.39 29.07
CA PHE A 328 9.25 -18.56 28.18
C PHE A 328 9.89 -19.71 28.96
N PRO A 329 9.14 -20.77 29.31
CA PRO A 329 9.67 -21.91 30.06
C PRO A 329 10.88 -22.61 29.40
N ASP A 330 11.17 -22.29 28.14
CA ASP A 330 12.14 -22.97 27.27
C ASP A 330 13.26 -22.08 26.67
N LEU A 331 13.50 -20.86 27.18
CA LEU A 331 14.65 -20.05 26.74
C LEU A 331 15.96 -20.66 27.30
N ASN A 332 16.89 -20.99 26.40
CA ASN A 332 18.18 -21.56 26.78
C ASN A 332 19.02 -20.52 27.53
N LYS A 333 19.79 -20.91 28.55
CA LYS A 333 20.65 -20.01 29.34
C LYS A 333 21.57 -19.15 28.48
N VAL A 334 22.03 -19.70 27.35
CA VAL A 334 22.87 -19.01 26.36
C VAL A 334 22.19 -17.76 25.80
N ASP A 335 20.90 -17.82 25.52
CA ASP A 335 20.16 -16.74 24.86
C ASP A 335 19.90 -15.58 25.82
N VAL A 336 19.67 -15.89 27.10
CA VAL A 336 19.58 -14.90 28.18
C VAL A 336 20.92 -14.18 28.32
N THR A 337 22.05 -14.91 28.36
CA THR A 337 23.39 -14.32 28.43
C THR A 337 23.69 -13.43 27.23
N LEU A 338 23.34 -13.87 26.02
CA LEU A 338 23.55 -13.09 24.80
C LEU A 338 22.77 -11.76 24.83
N ARG A 339 21.50 -11.79 25.25
CA ARG A 339 20.69 -10.57 25.43
C ARG A 339 21.28 -9.62 26.47
N SER A 340 21.67 -10.14 27.63
CA SER A 340 22.31 -9.31 28.67
C SER A 340 23.63 -8.70 28.17
N ASN A 341 24.42 -9.42 27.39
CA ASN A 341 25.63 -8.89 26.77
C ASN A 341 25.32 -7.80 25.74
N ALA A 342 24.30 -7.99 24.90
CA ALA A 342 23.86 -6.99 23.93
C ALA A 342 23.44 -5.69 24.64
N ARG A 343 22.65 -5.82 25.72
CA ARG A 343 22.25 -4.69 26.56
C ARG A 343 23.44 -4.02 27.23
N ASN A 344 24.42 -4.77 27.75
CA ASN A 344 25.62 -4.15 28.31
C ASN A 344 26.35 -3.27 27.28
N VAL A 345 26.52 -3.77 26.05
CA VAL A 345 27.15 -3.01 24.96
C VAL A 345 26.34 -1.76 24.61
N LEU A 346 25.01 -1.89 24.48
CA LEU A 346 24.12 -0.75 24.20
C LEU A 346 24.15 0.28 25.32
N TRP A 347 24.10 -0.16 26.58
CA TRP A 347 24.19 0.73 27.73
C TRP A 347 25.49 1.52 27.70
N ASP A 348 26.63 0.85 27.58
CA ASP A 348 27.94 1.49 27.64
C ASP A 348 28.16 2.50 26.50
N ALA A 349 27.50 2.29 25.35
CA ALA A 349 27.62 3.20 24.21
C ALA A 349 26.57 4.31 24.17
N LEU A 350 25.36 4.09 24.71
CA LEU A 350 24.20 4.96 24.43
C LEU A 350 23.62 5.65 25.65
N ASN A 351 23.91 5.22 26.89
CA ASN A 351 23.23 5.73 28.08
C ASN A 351 23.43 7.24 28.35
N GLU A 352 24.55 7.81 27.87
CA GLU A 352 24.89 9.23 28.09
C GLU A 352 24.20 10.18 27.10
N PHE A 353 23.53 9.65 26.08
CA PHE A 353 22.80 10.44 25.09
C PHE A 353 21.48 10.98 25.66
N SER A 354 21.08 12.15 25.16
CA SER A 354 19.86 12.82 25.60
C SER A 354 18.62 12.34 24.85
N MET A 355 17.53 12.07 25.57
CA MET A 355 16.25 11.68 24.99
C MET A 355 15.09 12.59 25.44
N GLN A 356 14.49 13.29 24.48
CA GLN A 356 13.32 14.14 24.66
C GLN A 356 12.05 13.43 24.21
N GLY A 357 10.97 13.57 24.98
CA GLY A 357 9.64 13.12 24.57
C GLY A 357 8.86 14.27 23.93
N VAL A 358 8.31 14.05 22.73
CA VAL A 358 7.46 15.03 22.03
C VAL A 358 6.01 14.58 22.11
N GLN A 359 5.17 15.42 22.70
CA GLN A 359 3.74 15.14 22.84
C GLN A 359 2.95 15.67 21.65
N LEU A 360 2.34 14.77 20.89
CA LEU A 360 1.47 15.09 19.76
C LEU A 360 0.04 15.40 20.24
N LYS A 361 -0.11 16.48 21.02
CA LYS A 361 -1.40 16.89 21.61
C LYS A 361 -2.47 17.12 20.54
N GLY A 362 -3.66 16.60 20.77
CA GLY A 362 -4.78 16.71 19.82
C GLY A 362 -4.70 15.78 18.61
N SER A 363 -3.76 14.83 18.59
CA SER A 363 -3.69 13.80 17.55
C SER A 363 -4.56 12.60 17.88
N GLU A 364 -5.06 11.92 16.85
CA GLU A 364 -5.75 10.63 16.98
C GLU A 364 -4.78 9.51 16.61
N PHE A 365 -4.83 8.42 17.37
CA PHE A 365 -3.95 7.27 17.18
C PHE A 365 -4.79 6.03 16.89
N HIS A 366 -4.46 5.35 15.80
CA HIS A 366 -5.09 4.10 15.41
C HIS A 366 -4.03 3.06 15.09
N PHE A 367 -4.14 1.90 15.72
CA PHE A 367 -3.27 0.76 15.45
C PHE A 367 -3.95 -0.16 14.44
N ILE A 368 -3.22 -0.53 13.38
CA ILE A 368 -3.64 -1.54 12.41
C ILE A 368 -3.42 -2.89 13.07
N SER A 369 -4.37 -3.28 13.92
CA SER A 369 -4.34 -4.53 14.68
C SER A 369 -4.73 -5.72 13.80
N HIS A 370 -4.55 -6.93 14.36
CA HIS A 370 -5.17 -8.15 13.84
C HIS A 370 -6.67 -8.26 14.23
N ASP A 371 -7.24 -7.20 14.82
CA ASP A 371 -8.65 -7.18 15.23
C ASP A 371 -9.50 -6.61 14.08
N PRO A 372 -10.40 -7.43 13.49
CA PRO A 372 -11.14 -7.02 12.30
C PRO A 372 -12.06 -5.84 12.57
N GLN A 373 -12.64 -5.79 13.77
CA GLN A 373 -13.55 -4.72 14.17
C GLN A 373 -12.85 -3.36 14.23
N THR A 374 -11.64 -3.32 14.78
CA THR A 374 -10.85 -2.08 14.86
C THR A 374 -10.48 -1.58 13.47
N LEU A 375 -10.02 -2.46 12.57
CA LEU A 375 -9.66 -2.05 11.20
C LEU A 375 -10.88 -1.61 10.40
N HIS A 376 -12.00 -2.33 10.49
CA HIS A 376 -13.25 -1.96 9.83
C HIS A 376 -13.75 -0.58 10.29
N LYS A 377 -13.81 -0.34 11.62
CA LYS A 377 -14.15 0.97 12.19
C LYS A 377 -13.20 2.06 11.70
N LEU A 378 -11.90 1.77 11.63
CA LEU A 378 -10.90 2.72 11.13
C LEU A 378 -11.25 3.20 9.73
N TYR A 379 -11.54 2.30 8.79
CA TYR A 379 -11.93 2.67 7.41
C TYR A 379 -13.17 3.56 7.37
N LEU A 380 -14.18 3.26 8.19
CA LEU A 380 -15.42 4.05 8.25
C LEU A 380 -15.22 5.44 8.86
N GLN A 381 -14.26 5.58 9.78
CA GLN A 381 -13.95 6.79 10.55
C GLN A 381 -12.87 7.69 9.95
N TYR A 382 -12.24 7.30 8.84
CA TYR A 382 -11.30 8.20 8.14
C TYR A 382 -11.93 9.60 7.95
N PRO A 383 -11.10 10.66 7.94
CA PRO A 383 -11.58 12.04 7.75
C PRO A 383 -12.00 12.28 6.29
N HIS A 384 -13.03 11.55 5.84
CA HIS A 384 -13.62 11.64 4.53
C HIS A 384 -14.01 13.10 4.25
N HIS A 385 -13.74 13.61 3.05
CA HIS A 385 -13.92 15.01 2.64
C HIS A 385 -12.86 16.01 3.14
N GLN A 386 -11.82 15.58 3.86
CA GLN A 386 -10.66 16.43 4.12
C GLN A 386 -9.68 16.41 2.95
N THR A 387 -9.07 17.56 2.68
CA THR A 387 -7.94 17.69 1.76
C THR A 387 -6.75 18.21 2.55
N VAL A 388 -5.65 17.48 2.52
CA VAL A 388 -4.39 17.85 3.14
C VAL A 388 -3.42 18.19 2.02
N GLN A 389 -3.08 19.48 1.90
CA GLN A 389 -2.03 19.93 1.01
C GLN A 389 -0.69 19.88 1.73
N SER A 390 0.29 19.23 1.11
CA SER A 390 1.69 19.27 1.49
C SER A 390 2.29 20.65 1.20
N ILE A 391 3.34 21.02 1.94
CA ILE A 391 4.22 22.15 1.67
C ILE A 391 4.92 22.02 0.28
N ARG A 392 4.80 20.87 -0.40
CA ARG A 392 5.60 20.48 -1.59
C ARG A 392 4.74 19.95 -2.75
N ASP A 393 3.57 20.54 -2.99
CA ASP A 393 2.69 20.29 -4.14
C ASP A 393 2.07 18.88 -4.25
N ILE A 394 2.19 18.04 -3.21
CA ILE A 394 1.45 16.78 -3.10
C ILE A 394 0.19 17.02 -2.27
N THR A 395 -0.96 16.63 -2.79
CA THR A 395 -2.26 16.77 -2.14
C THR A 395 -2.86 15.40 -1.85
N LEU A 396 -3.26 15.17 -0.61
CA LEU A 396 -4.09 14.04 -0.21
C LEU A 396 -5.54 14.48 -0.10
N THR A 397 -6.44 13.85 -0.86
CA THR A 397 -7.88 14.09 -0.79
C THR A 397 -8.60 12.84 -0.32
N PHE A 398 -9.14 12.87 0.90
CA PHE A 398 -9.84 11.73 1.50
C PHE A 398 -11.24 11.57 0.90
N LYS A 399 -11.56 10.36 0.44
CA LYS A 399 -12.85 10.02 -0.18
C LYS A 399 -13.24 8.59 0.18
N ARG A 400 -14.52 8.40 0.49
CA ARG A 400 -15.13 7.07 0.68
C ARG A 400 -15.10 6.22 -0.59
N LYS A 401 -15.11 6.87 -1.77
CA LYS A 401 -15.12 6.22 -3.08
C LYS A 401 -13.91 6.63 -3.89
N ILE A 402 -13.10 5.65 -4.27
CA ILE A 402 -11.89 5.88 -5.07
C ILE A 402 -11.86 4.83 -6.17
N SER A 403 -11.82 5.29 -7.42
CA SER A 403 -11.81 4.40 -8.59
C SER A 403 -12.89 3.31 -8.45
N SER A 404 -14.15 3.73 -8.36
CA SER A 404 -15.31 2.83 -8.38
C SER A 404 -16.21 3.20 -9.55
N LEU A 405 -16.69 2.21 -10.31
CA LEU A 405 -17.71 2.39 -11.34
C LEU A 405 -19.07 1.96 -10.77
N ASP A 406 -20.14 2.57 -11.27
CA ASP A 406 -21.55 2.22 -11.00
C ASP A 406 -22.04 2.46 -9.57
N LEU A 407 -21.98 3.73 -9.12
CA LEU A 407 -22.80 4.26 -8.02
C LEU A 407 -23.08 5.75 -8.27
N ASN A 408 -24.16 6.07 -8.99
CA ASN A 408 -24.76 7.41 -9.02
C ASN A 408 -25.40 7.78 -7.66
N GLY A 409 -25.63 6.79 -6.77
CA GLY A 409 -26.12 6.98 -5.40
C GLY A 409 -25.00 7.12 -4.36
N GLU A 410 -25.17 8.03 -3.41
CA GLU A 410 -24.33 8.10 -2.21
C GLU A 410 -24.63 6.89 -1.30
N VAL A 411 -23.75 5.88 -1.30
CA VAL A 411 -23.71 4.92 -0.20
C VAL A 411 -22.98 5.64 0.94
N GLU A 412 -23.65 6.58 1.59
CA GLU A 412 -23.04 7.53 2.55
C GLU A 412 -22.24 6.85 3.67
N SER A 413 -22.56 5.59 3.97
CA SER A 413 -21.99 4.82 5.07
C SER A 413 -20.88 3.83 4.70
N SER A 414 -20.64 3.54 3.41
CA SER A 414 -19.71 2.48 2.97
C SER A 414 -18.45 3.05 2.33
N VAL A 415 -17.36 2.29 2.34
CA VAL A 415 -16.06 2.66 1.75
C VAL A 415 -15.73 1.69 0.62
N ILE A 416 -15.51 2.21 -0.59
CA ILE A 416 -15.25 1.42 -1.79
C ILE A 416 -14.00 1.95 -2.48
N ILE A 417 -12.94 1.14 -2.50
CA ILE A 417 -11.65 1.52 -3.06
C ILE A 417 -11.26 0.52 -4.14
N ASN A 418 -10.94 1.03 -5.33
CA ASN A 418 -10.43 0.26 -6.45
C ASN A 418 -11.29 -0.99 -6.75
N SER A 419 -12.61 -0.83 -6.80
CA SER A 419 -13.54 -1.96 -6.84
C SER A 419 -14.67 -1.73 -7.85
N LEU A 420 -15.13 -2.82 -8.46
CA LEU A 420 -16.29 -2.87 -9.34
C LEU A 420 -17.47 -3.45 -8.58
N VAL A 421 -18.48 -2.63 -8.34
CA VAL A 421 -19.60 -2.96 -7.45
C VAL A 421 -20.91 -2.48 -8.09
N PRO A 422 -21.93 -3.34 -8.22
CA PRO A 422 -23.26 -2.94 -8.71
C PRO A 422 -24.01 -2.05 -7.70
N GLU A 423 -24.82 -1.10 -8.19
CA GLU A 423 -25.44 -0.05 -7.36
C GLU A 423 -26.25 -0.57 -6.15
N ASP A 424 -27.08 -1.58 -6.38
CA ASP A 424 -28.08 -2.06 -5.40
C ASP A 424 -27.62 -3.29 -4.60
N ASN A 425 -26.33 -3.60 -4.61
CA ASN A 425 -25.81 -4.86 -4.09
C ASN A 425 -25.08 -4.73 -2.75
N VAL A 426 -24.86 -3.52 -2.23
CA VAL A 426 -24.06 -3.31 -1.02
C VAL A 426 -24.85 -2.65 0.08
N GLN A 427 -24.93 -3.33 1.22
CA GLN A 427 -25.54 -2.80 2.44
C GLN A 427 -24.63 -1.78 3.16
N ARG A 428 -25.19 -1.12 4.18
CA ARG A 428 -24.56 -0.04 4.93
C ARG A 428 -23.30 -0.49 5.68
N ASN A 429 -22.41 0.47 5.96
CA ASN A 429 -21.18 0.27 6.74
C ASN A 429 -20.23 -0.80 6.16
N THR A 430 -20.27 -1.05 4.86
CA THR A 430 -19.44 -2.07 4.22
C THR A 430 -18.14 -1.45 3.71
N VAL A 431 -17.02 -2.14 3.88
CA VAL A 431 -15.73 -1.75 3.31
C VAL A 431 -15.36 -2.74 2.21
N ILE A 432 -15.13 -2.26 0.99
CA ILE A 432 -14.78 -3.09 -0.17
C ILE A 432 -13.49 -2.56 -0.79
N LEU A 433 -12.46 -3.39 -0.80
CA LEU A 433 -11.12 -3.06 -1.29
C LEU A 433 -10.72 -4.00 -2.42
N ASN A 434 -10.26 -3.44 -3.54
CA ASN A 434 -9.65 -4.18 -4.64
C ASN A 434 -10.48 -5.38 -5.14
N SER A 435 -11.81 -5.24 -5.18
CA SER A 435 -12.71 -6.37 -5.40
C SER A 435 -13.62 -6.17 -6.61
N VAL A 436 -14.03 -7.27 -7.22
CA VAL A 436 -15.10 -7.31 -8.23
C VAL A 436 -16.27 -8.10 -7.68
N ILE A 437 -17.41 -7.43 -7.54
CA ILE A 437 -18.67 -8.01 -7.08
C ILE A 437 -19.61 -8.13 -8.28
N GLU A 438 -20.17 -9.32 -8.52
CA GLU A 438 -21.11 -9.56 -9.61
C GLU A 438 -22.54 -9.10 -9.25
N GLU A 439 -23.38 -8.85 -10.25
CA GLU A 439 -24.78 -8.38 -10.08
C GLU A 439 -25.66 -9.33 -9.26
N ASN A 440 -25.33 -10.62 -9.23
CA ASN A 440 -26.04 -11.65 -8.47
C ASN A 440 -25.46 -11.92 -7.07
N VAL A 441 -24.52 -11.10 -6.61
CA VAL A 441 -23.96 -11.18 -5.26
C VAL A 441 -24.45 -9.99 -4.44
N LYS A 442 -25.24 -10.26 -3.39
CA LYS A 442 -25.67 -9.27 -2.39
C LYS A 442 -24.74 -9.30 -1.20
N VAL A 443 -24.21 -8.15 -0.82
CA VAL A 443 -23.25 -7.99 0.27
C VAL A 443 -23.98 -7.52 1.53
N GLY A 444 -23.87 -8.32 2.60
CA GLY A 444 -24.43 -8.02 3.91
C GLY A 444 -23.84 -6.77 4.57
N SER A 445 -24.55 -6.26 5.58
CA SER A 445 -24.18 -5.03 6.29
C SER A 445 -22.93 -5.21 7.15
N ASN A 446 -22.28 -4.09 7.47
CA ASN A 446 -21.05 -4.03 8.26
C ASN A 446 -19.90 -4.89 7.73
N SER A 447 -19.92 -5.42 6.51
CA SER A 447 -18.93 -6.41 6.06
C SER A 447 -17.61 -5.78 5.57
N PHE A 448 -16.55 -6.59 5.48
CA PHE A 448 -15.25 -6.19 4.96
C PHE A 448 -14.78 -7.16 3.86
N LEU A 449 -14.75 -6.70 2.60
CA LEU A 449 -14.41 -7.51 1.42
C LEU A 449 -13.08 -7.05 0.81
N ILE A 450 -12.15 -7.98 0.57
CA ILE A 450 -10.79 -7.65 0.13
C ILE A 450 -10.35 -8.61 -1.00
N ASN A 451 -9.82 -8.05 -2.11
CA ASN A 451 -9.20 -8.79 -3.21
C ASN A 451 -10.09 -9.83 -3.93
N LEU A 452 -11.42 -9.69 -3.89
CA LEU A 452 -12.36 -10.64 -4.50
C LEU A 452 -12.45 -10.49 -6.02
N CYS A 453 -12.77 -11.56 -6.74
CA CYS A 453 -13.06 -11.49 -8.16
C CYS A 453 -14.15 -12.47 -8.59
N CYS A 454 -14.65 -12.32 -9.82
CA CYS A 454 -15.77 -13.08 -10.38
C CYS A 454 -15.63 -14.61 -10.21
N GLU A 455 -14.41 -15.14 -10.34
CA GLU A 455 -14.13 -16.57 -10.21
C GLU A 455 -14.41 -17.13 -8.79
N ASP A 456 -14.39 -16.29 -7.74
CA ASP A 456 -14.74 -16.71 -6.38
C ASP A 456 -16.20 -17.18 -6.26
N PHE A 457 -17.01 -16.68 -7.18
CA PHE A 457 -18.44 -16.89 -7.29
C PHE A 457 -18.79 -17.80 -8.49
N SER A 458 -17.83 -18.51 -9.08
CA SER A 458 -17.97 -19.25 -10.34
C SER A 458 -19.05 -20.34 -10.37
N VAL A 459 -19.49 -20.84 -9.22
CA VAL A 459 -20.64 -21.77 -9.08
C VAL A 459 -21.91 -21.23 -9.77
N LEU A 460 -21.97 -19.92 -9.97
CA LEU A 460 -23.06 -19.18 -10.61
C LEU A 460 -23.14 -19.34 -12.14
N LYS A 461 -22.12 -19.91 -12.79
CA LYS A 461 -22.04 -19.99 -14.26
C LYS A 461 -22.73 -21.24 -14.87
N GLY A 462 -23.34 -22.11 -14.05
CA GLY A 462 -23.66 -23.50 -14.44
C GLY A 462 -25.12 -23.96 -14.55
N GLY A 463 -26.16 -23.10 -14.48
CA GLY A 463 -27.55 -23.61 -14.57
C GLY A 463 -28.64 -22.57 -14.90
N PRO A 464 -29.83 -23.01 -15.38
CA PRO A 464 -30.95 -22.13 -15.66
C PRO A 464 -31.57 -21.65 -14.33
N GLY A 465 -31.48 -20.33 -14.11
CA GLY A 465 -31.78 -19.68 -12.84
C GLY A 465 -30.48 -19.26 -12.15
N LYS A 466 -29.99 -18.04 -12.48
CA LYS A 466 -28.87 -17.40 -11.77
C LYS A 466 -29.25 -17.35 -10.28
N THR A 467 -28.70 -18.24 -9.46
CA THR A 467 -28.98 -18.23 -8.02
C THR A 467 -28.28 -17.01 -7.44
N GLU A 468 -29.03 -16.15 -6.77
CA GLU A 468 -28.46 -15.01 -6.07
C GLU A 468 -27.71 -15.52 -4.83
N ILE A 469 -26.48 -15.04 -4.60
CA ILE A 469 -25.73 -15.33 -3.36
C ILE A 469 -25.86 -14.11 -2.45
N ALA A 470 -26.40 -14.34 -1.26
CA ALA A 470 -26.36 -13.37 -0.18
C ALA A 470 -25.14 -13.68 0.72
N LEU A 471 -24.16 -12.78 0.70
CA LEU A 471 -23.11 -12.76 1.71
C LEU A 471 -23.72 -12.28 3.03
N PRO A 472 -23.39 -12.95 4.15
CA PRO A 472 -23.93 -12.59 5.45
C PRO A 472 -23.43 -11.22 5.94
N ASP A 473 -24.06 -10.72 6.99
CA ASP A 473 -23.64 -9.51 7.70
C ASP A 473 -22.43 -9.80 8.61
N ASP A 474 -21.73 -8.73 9.00
CA ASP A 474 -20.64 -8.76 9.98
C ASP A 474 -19.49 -9.74 9.65
N ILE A 475 -19.19 -9.98 8.37
CA ILE A 475 -18.07 -10.85 7.96
C ILE A 475 -16.89 -10.09 7.38
N VAL A 476 -15.72 -10.72 7.45
CA VAL A 476 -14.57 -10.45 6.60
C VAL A 476 -14.47 -11.57 5.56
N LEU A 477 -14.33 -11.20 4.29
CA LEU A 477 -14.09 -12.14 3.20
C LEU A 477 -12.94 -11.63 2.34
N GLU A 478 -11.90 -12.42 2.24
CA GLU A 478 -10.66 -12.03 1.57
C GLU A 478 -10.12 -13.14 0.67
N SER A 479 -9.47 -12.71 -0.42
CA SER A 479 -8.75 -13.58 -1.33
C SER A 479 -7.24 -13.37 -1.23
N PHE A 480 -6.48 -14.46 -1.09
CA PHE A 480 -5.02 -14.47 -1.10
C PHE A 480 -4.47 -15.22 -2.30
N TYR A 481 -3.36 -14.73 -2.86
CA TYR A 481 -2.56 -15.45 -3.85
C TYR A 481 -1.47 -16.23 -3.14
N LEU A 482 -1.39 -17.55 -3.35
CA LEU A 482 -0.43 -18.42 -2.68
C LEU A 482 0.60 -18.99 -3.66
N ASN A 483 1.84 -19.07 -3.20
CA ASN A 483 2.94 -19.77 -3.89
C ASN A 483 3.08 -21.20 -3.33
N PHE A 484 2.82 -22.21 -4.16
CA PHE A 484 2.96 -23.62 -3.78
C PHE A 484 4.26 -24.27 -4.28
N ASP A 485 5.04 -23.59 -5.12
CA ASP A 485 6.29 -24.12 -5.69
C ASP A 485 7.48 -23.29 -5.21
N SER A 486 8.38 -23.92 -4.46
CA SER A 486 9.59 -23.30 -3.93
C SER A 486 10.75 -23.24 -4.94
N ASN A 487 10.65 -23.97 -6.06
CA ASN A 487 11.78 -24.16 -6.98
C ASN A 487 11.80 -23.26 -8.22
N ASN A 488 10.99 -22.19 -8.26
CA ASN A 488 11.06 -21.10 -9.28
C ASN A 488 10.90 -21.51 -10.77
N VAL A 489 10.63 -22.77 -11.11
CA VAL A 489 10.57 -23.21 -12.53
C VAL A 489 9.20 -22.96 -13.17
N ASP A 490 8.11 -23.05 -12.41
CA ASP A 490 6.75 -22.64 -12.82
C ASP A 490 5.98 -22.16 -11.58
N LYS A 491 6.05 -20.87 -11.24
CA LYS A 491 5.27 -20.28 -10.13
C LYS A 491 3.77 -20.40 -10.42
N ARG A 492 3.16 -21.55 -10.11
CA ARG A 492 1.71 -21.73 -10.16
C ARG A 492 1.10 -21.08 -8.93
N THR A 493 0.70 -19.83 -9.09
CA THR A 493 -0.05 -19.09 -8.08
C THR A 493 -1.48 -19.60 -8.06
N LYS A 494 -2.01 -19.81 -6.85
CA LYS A 494 -3.41 -20.18 -6.66
C LYS A 494 -4.08 -19.19 -5.74
N ARG A 495 -5.34 -18.89 -6.05
CA ARG A 495 -6.12 -17.94 -5.28
C ARG A 495 -7.05 -18.66 -4.31
N ILE A 496 -7.00 -18.29 -3.05
CA ILE A 496 -7.69 -18.94 -1.94
C ILE A 496 -8.56 -17.92 -1.20
N LEU A 497 -9.77 -18.34 -0.82
CA LEU A 497 -10.71 -17.55 -0.04
C LEU A 497 -10.62 -17.85 1.45
N LEU A 498 -10.70 -16.80 2.25
CA LEU A 498 -10.81 -16.85 3.70
C LEU A 498 -12.06 -16.07 4.10
N MET A 499 -12.80 -16.63 5.07
CA MET A 499 -13.95 -15.96 5.66
C MET A 499 -13.88 -16.12 7.18
N PHE A 500 -14.19 -15.05 7.90
CA PHE A 500 -14.33 -15.03 9.36
C PHE A 500 -15.24 -13.88 9.77
N GLY A 501 -15.63 -13.84 11.04
CA GLY A 501 -16.49 -12.81 11.60
C GLY A 501 -15.73 -11.54 11.99
N ILE A 502 -16.40 -10.40 11.92
CA ILE A 502 -15.83 -9.11 12.36
C ILE A 502 -15.59 -9.07 13.86
N GLN A 503 -16.36 -9.85 14.63
CA GLN A 503 -16.23 -9.95 16.08
C GLN A 503 -15.22 -11.05 16.49
N ASP A 504 -14.60 -11.73 15.53
CA ASP A 504 -13.66 -12.81 15.81
C ASP A 504 -12.31 -12.28 16.29
N CYS A 505 -11.87 -12.82 17.42
CA CYS A 505 -10.52 -12.56 17.94
C CYS A 505 -9.55 -13.62 17.39
N LEU A 506 -8.80 -13.28 16.35
CA LEU A 506 -7.97 -14.23 15.59
C LEU A 506 -6.97 -15.02 16.47
N GLN A 507 -6.42 -14.40 17.50
CA GLN A 507 -5.35 -14.97 18.35
C GLN A 507 -5.84 -15.48 19.71
N THR A 508 -7.08 -15.18 20.12
CA THR A 508 -7.59 -15.59 21.43
C THR A 508 -7.80 -17.10 21.45
N ALA A 509 -7.26 -17.77 22.48
CA ALA A 509 -7.37 -19.21 22.63
C ALA A 509 -8.83 -19.69 22.60
N ALA A 510 -9.11 -20.75 21.85
CA ALA A 510 -10.46 -21.27 21.62
C ALA A 510 -11.16 -21.75 22.90
N CYS A 511 -10.40 -22.08 23.94
CA CYS A 511 -10.91 -22.45 25.26
C CYS A 511 -11.43 -21.26 26.09
N MET A 512 -11.14 -20.02 25.69
CA MET A 512 -11.61 -18.81 26.38
C MET A 512 -13.06 -18.50 26.00
N GLU A 513 -13.87 -18.05 26.97
CA GLU A 513 -15.30 -17.77 26.78
C GLU A 513 -15.59 -16.70 25.72
N ASN A 514 -14.67 -15.75 25.52
CA ASN A 514 -14.79 -14.68 24.54
C ASN A 514 -14.18 -14.99 23.17
N SER A 515 -13.71 -16.23 22.94
CA SER A 515 -13.18 -16.64 21.64
C SER A 515 -14.31 -17.08 20.71
N THR A 516 -14.32 -16.51 19.52
CA THR A 516 -15.37 -16.70 18.51
C THR A 516 -14.78 -17.10 17.15
N VAL A 517 -15.60 -17.77 16.36
CA VAL A 517 -15.31 -18.16 14.97
C VAL A 517 -16.58 -17.98 14.15
N PHE A 518 -16.51 -17.23 13.05
CA PHE A 518 -17.68 -16.78 12.28
C PHE A 518 -18.75 -16.08 13.15
N ASN A 519 -18.34 -15.21 14.09
CA ASN A 519 -19.20 -14.50 15.04
C ASN A 519 -20.02 -15.38 16.01
N GLN A 520 -19.67 -16.66 16.17
CA GLN A 520 -20.30 -17.57 17.14
C GLN A 520 -19.27 -18.23 18.05
N SER A 521 -19.71 -18.78 19.18
CA SER A 521 -18.81 -19.53 20.06
C SER A 521 -18.32 -20.83 19.40
N TRP A 522 -17.10 -21.24 19.73
CA TRP A 522 -16.53 -22.52 19.27
C TRP A 522 -17.43 -23.72 19.59
N GLU A 523 -18.07 -23.74 20.77
CA GLU A 523 -19.02 -24.79 21.16
C GLU A 523 -20.21 -24.89 20.19
N THR A 524 -20.79 -23.74 19.82
CA THR A 524 -21.92 -23.67 18.88
C THR A 524 -21.48 -24.13 17.49
N PHE A 525 -20.31 -23.65 17.05
CA PHE A 525 -19.71 -24.03 15.79
C PHE A 525 -19.50 -25.54 15.67
N PHE A 526 -18.89 -26.19 16.67
CA PHE A 526 -18.64 -27.64 16.65
C PHE A 526 -19.93 -28.46 16.71
N LYS A 527 -20.90 -28.06 17.55
CA LYS A 527 -22.21 -28.73 17.62
C LYS A 527 -22.94 -28.70 16.28
N ARG A 528 -22.93 -27.55 15.59
CA ARG A 528 -23.61 -27.35 14.31
C ARG A 528 -22.91 -28.09 13.16
N THR A 529 -21.59 -27.93 13.05
CA THR A 529 -20.82 -28.45 11.91
C THR A 529 -20.45 -29.92 12.06
N THR A 530 -20.52 -30.48 13.28
CA THR A 530 -20.00 -31.81 13.64
C THR A 530 -18.49 -31.97 13.44
N ILE A 531 -17.75 -30.87 13.26
CA ILE A 531 -16.29 -30.87 13.15
C ILE A 531 -15.70 -31.19 14.52
N LEU A 532 -14.70 -32.07 14.56
CA LEU A 532 -13.94 -32.37 15.75
C LEU A 532 -12.71 -31.45 15.84
N PRO A 533 -12.28 -31.01 17.04
CA PRO A 533 -11.10 -30.15 17.19
C PRO A 533 -9.83 -30.72 16.52
N GLN A 534 -9.64 -32.04 16.56
CA GLN A 534 -8.50 -32.70 15.89
C GLN A 534 -8.54 -32.66 14.35
N GLU A 535 -9.66 -32.29 13.73
CA GLU A 535 -9.75 -32.12 12.26
C GLU A 535 -9.18 -30.78 11.77
N ILE A 536 -9.02 -29.81 12.69
CA ILE A 536 -8.58 -28.43 12.38
C ILE A 536 -7.32 -28.02 13.13
N TRP A 537 -6.97 -28.66 14.24
CA TRP A 537 -5.70 -28.44 14.94
C TRP A 537 -4.90 -29.72 15.06
N ASP A 538 -3.58 -29.57 14.91
CA ASP A 538 -2.64 -30.66 15.17
C ASP A 538 -2.65 -31.02 16.67
N PRO A 539 -2.67 -32.32 17.04
CA PRO A 539 -2.64 -32.76 18.44
C PRO A 539 -1.45 -32.24 19.26
N THR A 540 -0.37 -31.81 18.60
CA THR A 540 0.83 -31.27 19.25
C THR A 540 0.67 -29.82 19.74
N ILE A 541 -0.38 -29.11 19.29
CA ILE A 541 -0.64 -27.72 19.71
C ILE A 541 -1.30 -27.74 21.10
N PRO A 542 -0.72 -27.08 22.12
CA PRO A 542 -1.34 -26.96 23.44
C PRO A 542 -2.71 -26.29 23.38
N GLU A 543 -3.63 -26.68 24.26
CA GLU A 543 -5.02 -26.18 24.25
C GLU A 543 -5.09 -24.65 24.36
N ASN A 544 -4.23 -24.05 25.20
CA ASN A 544 -4.13 -22.60 25.40
C ASN A 544 -3.59 -21.85 24.18
N ASN A 545 -3.06 -22.55 23.18
CA ASN A 545 -2.50 -21.96 21.96
C ASN A 545 -3.37 -22.23 20.72
N LYS A 546 -4.42 -23.05 20.83
CA LYS A 546 -5.36 -23.28 19.73
C LYS A 546 -6.23 -22.05 19.55
N CYS A 547 -6.20 -21.43 18.37
CA CYS A 547 -6.97 -20.22 18.05
C CYS A 547 -7.41 -20.22 16.59
N LEU A 548 -8.19 -19.22 16.17
CA LEU A 548 -8.66 -19.12 14.79
C LEU A 548 -7.49 -18.97 13.79
N LEU A 549 -6.44 -18.23 14.17
CA LEU A 549 -5.27 -17.97 13.32
C LEU A 549 -4.55 -19.27 12.89
N ASN A 550 -4.49 -20.29 13.76
CA ASN A 550 -3.82 -21.56 13.48
C ASN A 550 -4.78 -22.74 13.20
N ALA A 551 -6.10 -22.48 13.10
CA ALA A 551 -7.09 -23.49 12.74
C ALA A 551 -7.11 -23.74 11.22
N LYS A 552 -6.98 -25.01 10.80
CA LYS A 552 -6.97 -25.42 9.38
C LYS A 552 -8.38 -25.48 8.77
N LEU A 553 -9.00 -24.31 8.63
CA LEU A 553 -10.38 -24.16 8.18
C LEU A 553 -10.52 -23.93 6.66
N PHE A 554 -9.49 -23.38 6.01
CA PHE A 554 -9.62 -22.78 4.68
C PHE A 554 -9.21 -23.76 3.57
N PRO A 555 -10.13 -24.21 2.70
CA PRO A 555 -9.80 -25.13 1.61
C PRO A 555 -8.89 -24.50 0.56
N VAL A 556 -7.81 -25.19 0.21
CA VAL A 556 -6.85 -24.76 -0.84
C VAL A 556 -6.81 -25.68 -2.06
N TYR A 557 -7.45 -26.85 -1.95
CA TYR A 557 -7.56 -27.80 -3.04
C TYR A 557 -8.70 -28.79 -2.79
N TYR A 558 -9.48 -29.08 -3.84
CA TYR A 558 -10.44 -30.18 -3.85
C TYR A 558 -9.95 -31.32 -4.75
N PRO A 559 -10.12 -32.59 -4.34
CA PRO A 559 -9.88 -33.73 -5.21
C PRO A 559 -10.76 -33.72 -6.46
N ARG A 560 -11.95 -33.10 -6.40
CA ARG A 560 -12.91 -32.94 -7.49
C ARG A 560 -13.58 -31.57 -7.39
N GLY A 561 -13.60 -30.80 -8.48
CA GLY A 561 -14.22 -29.47 -8.55
C GLY A 561 -13.24 -28.31 -8.33
N GLU A 562 -13.76 -27.10 -8.39
CA GLU A 562 -13.00 -25.85 -8.27
C GLU A 562 -13.22 -25.19 -6.89
N ILE A 563 -12.21 -24.43 -6.44
CA ILE A 563 -12.27 -23.64 -5.21
C ILE A 563 -13.34 -22.56 -5.37
N ASN A 564 -14.26 -22.48 -4.41
CA ASN A 564 -15.36 -21.51 -4.43
C ASN A 564 -15.83 -21.20 -3.01
N ILE A 565 -16.73 -20.23 -2.89
CA ILE A 565 -17.20 -19.71 -1.61
C ILE A 565 -18.11 -20.66 -0.80
N LEU A 566 -18.71 -21.71 -1.42
CA LEU A 566 -19.77 -22.50 -0.77
C LEU A 566 -19.35 -23.13 0.56
N PRO A 567 -18.17 -23.74 0.72
CA PRO A 567 -17.78 -24.30 2.01
C PRO A 567 -17.59 -23.25 3.09
N LEU A 568 -17.21 -22.02 2.74
CA LEU A 568 -17.11 -20.92 3.69
C LEU A 568 -18.49 -20.45 4.16
N LEU A 569 -19.47 -20.39 3.25
CA LEU A 569 -20.87 -20.10 3.61
C LEU A 569 -21.48 -21.20 4.50
N TRP A 570 -21.10 -22.46 4.29
CA TRP A 570 -21.48 -23.57 5.18
C TRP A 570 -20.82 -23.47 6.56
N LEU A 571 -19.52 -23.15 6.62
CA LEU A 571 -18.79 -22.92 7.87
C LEU A 571 -19.33 -21.73 8.68
N HIS A 572 -19.80 -20.69 7.99
CA HIS A 572 -20.55 -19.59 8.62
C HIS A 572 -21.93 -20.07 9.10
N GLY A 573 -22.63 -20.84 8.28
CA GLY A 573 -23.99 -21.33 8.53
C GLY A 573 -25.08 -20.64 7.72
N SER A 574 -24.70 -19.92 6.68
CA SER A 574 -25.64 -19.35 5.72
C SER A 574 -26.26 -20.40 4.79
N ILE A 575 -25.62 -21.57 4.66
CA ILE A 575 -26.08 -22.69 3.83
C ILE A 575 -25.99 -23.99 4.64
N GLU A 576 -27.04 -24.81 4.56
CA GLU A 576 -27.09 -26.15 5.14
C GLU A 576 -27.20 -27.19 4.03
N ASP A 577 -26.06 -27.78 3.63
CA ASP A 577 -26.02 -28.88 2.67
C ASP A 577 -24.99 -29.94 3.14
N PRO A 578 -25.43 -31.17 3.48
CA PRO A 578 -24.55 -32.27 3.86
C PRO A 578 -23.50 -32.63 2.80
N ALA A 579 -23.74 -32.37 1.51
CA ALA A 579 -22.78 -32.60 0.45
C ALA A 579 -21.56 -31.66 0.57
N ILE A 580 -21.78 -30.41 0.98
CA ILE A 580 -20.71 -29.42 1.19
C ILE A 580 -19.82 -29.82 2.36
N MET A 581 -20.40 -30.39 3.42
CA MET A 581 -19.64 -30.92 4.56
C MET A 581 -18.64 -32.01 4.13
N ASN A 582 -19.08 -32.96 3.29
CA ASN A 582 -18.20 -34.02 2.77
C ASN A 582 -17.12 -33.45 1.85
N LEU A 583 -17.47 -32.48 1.01
CA LEU A 583 -16.52 -31.77 0.16
C LEU A 583 -15.45 -31.07 1.01
N TRP A 584 -15.86 -30.32 2.03
CA TRP A 584 -14.95 -29.63 2.94
C TRP A 584 -14.02 -30.60 3.66
N ARG A 585 -14.52 -31.71 4.22
CA ARG A 585 -13.69 -32.73 4.89
C ARG A 585 -12.66 -33.36 3.94
N SER A 586 -13.03 -33.59 2.67
CA SER A 586 -12.15 -34.16 1.65
C SER A 586 -11.10 -33.19 1.09
N SER A 587 -11.21 -31.90 1.40
CA SER A 587 -10.31 -30.87 0.89
C SER A 587 -8.98 -30.84 1.64
N TRP A 588 -7.92 -30.44 0.94
CA TRP A 588 -6.70 -29.99 1.61
C TRP A 588 -6.94 -28.58 2.13
N ARG A 589 -6.68 -28.35 3.43
CA ARG A 589 -6.95 -27.10 4.13
C ARG A 589 -5.68 -26.54 4.75
N LEU A 590 -5.61 -25.22 4.79
CA LEU A 590 -4.58 -24.46 5.51
C LEU A 590 -5.23 -23.60 6.59
N SER A 591 -4.42 -23.22 7.56
CA SER A 591 -4.72 -22.17 8.52
C SER A 591 -4.45 -20.78 7.94
N MET A 592 -5.03 -19.74 8.55
CA MET A 592 -4.75 -18.36 8.16
C MET A 592 -3.26 -18.04 8.29
N LYS A 593 -2.61 -18.54 9.35
CA LYS A 593 -1.15 -18.41 9.52
C LYS A 593 -0.37 -18.99 8.34
N GLU A 594 -0.64 -20.25 7.97
CA GLU A 594 0.01 -20.90 6.83
C GLU A 594 -0.25 -20.16 5.50
N ILE A 595 -1.45 -19.59 5.33
CA ILE A 595 -1.81 -18.79 4.16
C ILE A 595 -0.99 -17.49 4.12
N MET A 596 -0.84 -16.80 5.25
CA MET A 596 -0.03 -15.59 5.35
C MET A 596 1.43 -15.88 4.99
N ASP A 597 1.99 -16.98 5.49
CA ASP A 597 3.38 -17.40 5.23
C ASP A 597 3.62 -17.78 3.76
N LEU A 598 2.60 -18.26 3.06
CA LEU A 598 2.67 -18.67 1.64
C LEU A 598 2.21 -17.58 0.67
N SER A 599 1.83 -16.41 1.19
CA SER A 599 1.18 -15.35 0.41
C SER A 599 2.14 -14.68 -0.59
N ASN A 600 1.62 -14.28 -1.74
CA ASN A 600 2.38 -13.65 -2.82
C ASN A 600 1.95 -12.19 -2.99
N ALA A 601 2.78 -11.28 -2.46
CA ALA A 601 2.56 -9.85 -2.56
C ALA A 601 2.64 -9.31 -4.00
N GLU A 602 3.51 -9.87 -4.86
CA GLU A 602 3.65 -9.40 -6.25
C GLU A 602 2.37 -9.65 -7.06
N GLU A 603 1.76 -10.83 -6.92
CA GLU A 603 0.49 -11.15 -7.58
C GLU A 603 -0.65 -10.27 -7.05
N GLU A 604 -0.69 -10.00 -5.75
CA GLU A 604 -1.69 -9.09 -5.19
C GLU A 604 -1.53 -7.66 -5.74
N PHE A 605 -0.30 -7.13 -5.83
CA PHE A 605 -0.06 -5.83 -6.49
C PHE A 605 -0.44 -5.84 -7.97
N SER A 606 -0.15 -6.94 -8.68
CA SER A 606 -0.54 -7.13 -10.08
C SER A 606 -2.06 -7.07 -10.24
N TRP A 607 -2.79 -7.80 -9.40
CA TRP A 607 -4.25 -7.78 -9.34
C TRP A 607 -4.81 -6.37 -9.11
N ARG A 608 -4.29 -5.67 -8.10
CA ARG A 608 -4.72 -4.29 -7.78
C ARG A 608 -4.55 -3.34 -8.97
N LYS A 609 -3.42 -3.44 -9.68
CA LYS A 609 -3.11 -2.62 -10.86
C LYS A 609 -4.00 -2.97 -12.05
N GLN A 610 -4.23 -4.26 -12.29
CA GLN A 610 -5.10 -4.73 -13.36
C GLN A 610 -6.54 -4.25 -13.12
N LEU A 611 -7.04 -4.39 -11.90
CA LEU A 611 -8.38 -3.93 -11.55
C LEU A 611 -8.52 -2.40 -11.69
N HIS A 612 -7.52 -1.64 -11.23
CA HIS A 612 -7.49 -0.19 -11.42
C HIS A 612 -7.56 0.20 -12.90
N PHE A 613 -6.81 -0.51 -13.75
CA PHE A 613 -6.84 -0.30 -15.19
C PHE A 613 -8.22 -0.64 -15.78
N GLU A 614 -8.83 -1.76 -15.44
CA GLU A 614 -10.16 -2.14 -15.96
C GLU A 614 -11.25 -1.16 -15.53
N ILE A 615 -11.21 -0.66 -14.29
CA ILE A 615 -12.12 0.39 -13.83
C ILE A 615 -11.93 1.67 -14.64
N GLY A 616 -10.69 2.14 -14.75
CA GLY A 616 -10.39 3.37 -15.49
C GLY A 616 -10.67 3.23 -16.99
N LYS A 617 -10.51 2.04 -17.58
CA LYS A 617 -10.87 1.74 -18.97
C LYS A 617 -12.38 1.89 -19.19
N ARG A 618 -13.22 1.36 -18.29
CA ARG A 618 -14.68 1.56 -18.38
C ARG A 618 -15.07 3.03 -18.25
N GLN A 619 -14.42 3.76 -17.34
CA GLN A 619 -14.63 5.21 -17.18
C GLN A 619 -14.20 6.00 -18.43
N LEU A 620 -13.08 5.63 -19.03
CA LEU A 620 -12.58 6.19 -20.29
C LEU A 620 -13.59 5.97 -21.42
N GLU A 621 -14.04 4.73 -21.62
CA GLU A 621 -15.01 4.39 -22.66
C GLU A 621 -16.33 5.14 -22.47
N LYS A 622 -16.83 5.21 -21.23
CA LYS A 622 -18.03 5.99 -20.89
C LYS A 622 -17.83 7.48 -21.18
N ALA A 623 -16.71 8.07 -20.75
CA ALA A 623 -16.41 9.48 -20.96
C ALA A 623 -16.33 9.89 -22.42
N LEU A 624 -15.77 9.02 -23.27
CA LEU A 624 -15.70 9.25 -24.70
C LEU A 624 -17.08 9.10 -25.35
N LYS A 625 -17.79 8.00 -25.08
CA LYS A 625 -19.13 7.72 -25.67
C LYS A 625 -20.19 8.73 -25.25
N GLU A 626 -20.19 9.15 -23.99
CA GLU A 626 -21.13 10.14 -23.45
C GLU A 626 -20.66 11.60 -23.64
N ARG A 627 -19.51 11.82 -24.28
CA ARG A 627 -18.94 13.15 -24.57
C ARG A 627 -18.70 13.99 -23.30
N MET A 628 -18.34 13.34 -22.20
CA MET A 628 -18.06 14.01 -20.92
C MET A 628 -16.80 14.87 -21.01
N ASN A 629 -16.83 16.10 -20.49
CA ASN A 629 -15.67 17.00 -20.46
C ASN A 629 -14.76 16.72 -19.25
N ILE A 630 -14.11 15.55 -19.24
CA ILE A 630 -13.12 15.16 -18.22
C ILE A 630 -11.71 15.02 -18.80
N CYS A 631 -10.70 15.34 -17.99
CA CYS A 631 -9.30 15.17 -18.37
C CYS A 631 -8.85 13.71 -18.17
N LEU A 632 -8.46 13.06 -19.27
CA LEU A 632 -8.06 11.64 -19.28
C LEU A 632 -6.54 11.43 -19.16
N LEU A 633 -5.76 12.51 -19.26
CA LEU A 633 -4.29 12.46 -19.19
C LEU A 633 -3.75 11.81 -17.90
N PRO A 634 -4.30 12.08 -16.69
CA PRO A 634 -3.84 11.42 -15.47
C PRO A 634 -3.98 9.90 -15.56
N PHE A 635 -5.12 9.40 -16.07
CA PHE A 635 -5.36 7.98 -16.26
C PHE A 635 -4.34 7.38 -17.25
N PHE A 636 -4.12 8.01 -18.41
CA PHE A 636 -3.17 7.52 -19.41
C PHE A 636 -1.77 7.34 -18.83
N ARG A 637 -1.30 8.33 -18.05
CA ARG A 637 0.02 8.28 -17.40
C ARG A 637 0.12 7.12 -16.43
N THR A 638 -0.85 7.01 -15.51
CA THR A 638 -0.88 5.95 -14.50
C THR A 638 -0.95 4.58 -15.17
N SER A 639 -1.77 4.38 -16.21
CA SER A 639 -1.84 3.12 -16.95
C SER A 639 -0.50 2.76 -17.61
N ILE A 640 0.17 3.73 -18.26
CA ILE A 640 1.45 3.49 -18.93
C ILE A 640 2.55 3.12 -17.93
N MET A 641 2.60 3.79 -16.77
CA MET A 641 3.57 3.49 -15.71
C MET A 641 3.36 2.11 -15.10
N ASN A 642 2.11 1.66 -15.03
CA ASN A 642 1.74 0.33 -14.55
C ASN A 642 1.81 -0.78 -15.64
N GLY A 643 2.26 -0.46 -16.86
CA GLY A 643 2.51 -1.44 -17.92
C GLY A 643 1.35 -1.67 -18.90
N PHE A 644 0.22 -0.96 -18.77
CA PHE A 644 -0.98 -1.14 -19.60
C PHE A 644 -1.00 -0.30 -20.89
N PHE A 645 0.17 0.02 -21.46
CA PHE A 645 0.26 0.88 -22.64
C PHE A 645 -0.47 0.32 -23.87
N GLU A 646 -0.27 -0.98 -24.17
CA GLU A 646 -0.92 -1.62 -25.31
C GLU A 646 -2.42 -1.82 -25.06
N ASN A 647 -2.81 -2.28 -23.86
CA ASN A 647 -4.21 -2.44 -23.48
C ASN A 647 -5.00 -1.12 -23.59
N LEU A 648 -4.37 0.00 -23.25
CA LEU A 648 -4.98 1.33 -23.37
C LEU A 648 -5.20 1.74 -24.83
N LEU A 649 -4.24 1.45 -25.71
CA LEU A 649 -4.37 1.70 -27.15
C LEU A 649 -5.46 0.83 -27.77
N ASP A 650 -5.52 -0.45 -27.40
CA ASP A 650 -6.56 -1.38 -27.88
C ASP A 650 -7.97 -0.93 -27.42
N ALA A 651 -8.10 -0.43 -26.18
CA ALA A 651 -9.36 0.13 -25.69
C ALA A 651 -9.82 1.35 -26.51
N LEU A 652 -8.90 2.28 -26.82
CA LEU A 652 -9.21 3.46 -27.65
C LEU A 652 -9.56 3.08 -29.09
N ASP A 653 -8.84 2.12 -29.68
CA ASP A 653 -9.16 1.61 -31.01
C ASP A 653 -10.56 0.96 -31.04
N ASN A 654 -10.93 0.23 -29.98
CA ASN A 654 -12.27 -0.37 -29.84
C ASN A 654 -13.37 0.69 -29.68
N VAL A 655 -13.13 1.80 -28.96
CA VAL A 655 -14.10 2.91 -28.88
C VAL A 655 -14.39 3.48 -30.26
N ILE A 656 -13.36 3.67 -31.10
CA ILE A 656 -13.55 4.15 -32.48
C ILE A 656 -14.34 3.13 -33.30
N LYS A 657 -13.98 1.84 -33.24
CA LYS A 657 -14.63 0.79 -34.03
C LYS A 657 -16.09 0.54 -33.66
N THR A 658 -16.49 0.91 -32.45
CA THR A 658 -17.85 0.70 -31.92
C THR A 658 -18.68 1.97 -31.86
N SER A 659 -18.17 3.10 -32.39
CA SER A 659 -18.86 4.38 -32.39
C SER A 659 -19.14 4.86 -33.82
N ASP A 660 -20.40 5.22 -34.07
CA ASP A 660 -20.80 5.88 -35.32
C ASP A 660 -20.74 7.41 -35.22
N ASP A 661 -20.40 7.97 -34.04
CA ASP A 661 -20.34 9.41 -33.80
C ASP A 661 -18.94 9.95 -34.18
N ALA A 662 -18.91 10.86 -35.16
CA ALA A 662 -17.69 11.51 -35.63
C ALA A 662 -16.99 12.34 -34.54
N SER A 663 -17.74 12.91 -33.59
CA SER A 663 -17.17 13.66 -32.46
C SER A 663 -16.43 12.73 -31.49
N VAL A 664 -17.01 11.57 -31.18
CA VAL A 664 -16.38 10.53 -30.35
C VAL A 664 -15.15 9.98 -31.04
N THR A 665 -15.25 9.66 -32.33
CA THR A 665 -14.13 9.15 -33.13
C THR A 665 -12.97 10.14 -33.17
N SER A 666 -13.26 11.42 -33.48
CA SER A 666 -12.24 12.46 -33.56
C SER A 666 -11.53 12.68 -32.22
N ARG A 667 -12.28 12.80 -31.12
CA ARG A 667 -11.71 12.93 -29.78
C ARG A 667 -10.86 11.71 -29.41
N THR A 668 -11.30 10.50 -29.75
CA THR A 668 -10.56 9.27 -29.45
C THR A 668 -9.23 9.21 -30.21
N PHE A 669 -9.17 9.66 -31.48
CA PHE A 669 -7.90 9.79 -32.19
C PHE A 669 -6.93 10.77 -31.51
N ALA A 670 -7.42 11.91 -31.01
CA ALA A 670 -6.61 12.83 -30.22
C ALA A 670 -6.10 12.19 -28.92
N CYS A 671 -6.96 11.42 -28.23
CA CYS A 671 -6.55 10.67 -27.04
C CYS A 671 -5.45 9.63 -27.35
N ILE A 672 -5.49 8.95 -28.51
CA ILE A 672 -4.40 8.04 -28.91
C ILE A 672 -3.08 8.80 -29.08
N ALA A 673 -3.11 10.00 -29.67
CA ALA A 673 -1.93 10.84 -29.76
C ALA A 673 -1.39 11.24 -28.38
N ASP A 674 -2.27 11.53 -27.43
CA ASP A 674 -1.90 11.81 -26.05
C ASP A 674 -1.25 10.62 -25.34
N VAL A 675 -1.81 9.41 -25.49
CA VAL A 675 -1.22 8.18 -24.96
C VAL A 675 0.19 7.96 -25.50
N LEU A 676 0.37 8.10 -26.82
CA LEU A 676 1.67 7.95 -27.47
C LEU A 676 2.69 8.97 -26.97
N GLY A 677 2.29 10.23 -26.83
CA GLY A 677 3.20 11.23 -26.33
C GLY A 677 3.44 11.16 -24.82
N CYS A 678 2.48 10.68 -24.02
CA CYS A 678 2.72 10.31 -22.61
C CYS A 678 3.78 9.20 -22.51
N LYS A 679 3.67 8.15 -23.34
CA LYS A 679 4.66 7.07 -23.41
C LYS A 679 6.04 7.56 -23.81
N SER A 680 6.12 8.62 -24.63
CA SER A 680 7.38 9.23 -25.02
C SER A 680 8.09 9.98 -23.89
N GLN A 681 7.42 10.24 -22.75
CA GLN A 681 7.99 10.93 -21.58
C GLN A 681 8.64 12.29 -21.93
N ASN A 682 8.05 13.03 -22.89
CA ASN A 682 8.59 14.27 -23.45
C ASN A 682 9.98 14.12 -24.10
N ARG A 683 10.38 12.90 -24.43
CA ARG A 683 11.57 12.58 -25.22
C ARG A 683 11.08 12.33 -26.65
N GLY A 684 11.81 12.79 -27.67
CA GLY A 684 11.43 12.57 -29.08
C GLY A 684 10.97 13.79 -29.87
N GLY A 685 11.02 14.99 -29.27
CA GLY A 685 10.81 16.27 -29.95
C GLY A 685 9.36 16.77 -29.91
N LEU A 686 9.05 17.76 -30.74
CA LEU A 686 7.73 18.41 -30.76
C LEU A 686 6.67 17.55 -31.44
N ARG A 687 5.42 17.62 -30.96
CA ARG A 687 4.28 17.00 -31.66
C ARG A 687 3.83 17.82 -32.88
N SER A 688 4.18 19.11 -32.96
CA SER A 688 3.92 19.95 -34.12
C SER A 688 4.79 19.55 -35.33
N GLY A 689 4.20 18.84 -36.29
CA GLY A 689 4.88 18.47 -37.53
C GLY A 689 3.94 17.79 -38.54
N PRO A 690 4.33 17.66 -39.81
CA PRO A 690 3.43 17.19 -40.86
C PRO A 690 3.08 15.70 -40.70
N ALA A 691 1.80 15.37 -40.87
CA ALA A 691 1.28 14.00 -40.86
C ALA A 691 1.41 13.28 -42.23
N ALA A 692 2.50 13.52 -42.98
CA ALA A 692 2.63 13.14 -44.40
C ALA A 692 3.55 11.94 -44.69
N ASN A 693 3.82 11.10 -43.69
CA ASN A 693 4.70 9.94 -43.86
C ASN A 693 4.02 8.89 -44.77
N HIS A 694 4.75 8.39 -45.77
CA HIS A 694 4.22 7.47 -46.77
C HIS A 694 3.65 6.17 -46.17
N LEU A 695 4.20 5.69 -45.05
CA LEU A 695 3.72 4.49 -44.36
C LEU A 695 2.34 4.69 -43.73
N TRP A 696 1.99 5.92 -43.35
CA TRP A 696 0.73 6.28 -42.73
C TRP A 696 -0.34 6.74 -43.73
N LYS A 697 0.08 7.07 -44.97
CA LYS A 697 -0.78 7.61 -46.02
C LYS A 697 -2.00 6.73 -46.31
N LYS A 698 -1.83 5.40 -46.31
CA LYS A 698 -2.93 4.45 -46.55
C LYS A 698 -4.04 4.60 -45.52
N GLY A 699 -3.71 4.62 -44.23
CA GLY A 699 -4.68 4.79 -43.15
C GLY A 699 -5.42 6.14 -43.22
N LEU A 700 -4.68 7.22 -43.46
CA LEU A 700 -5.29 8.56 -43.59
C LEU A 700 -6.21 8.68 -44.82
N SER A 701 -5.85 8.04 -45.95
CA SER A 701 -6.68 8.04 -47.16
C SER A 701 -7.98 7.26 -46.96
N LEU A 702 -7.95 6.15 -46.18
CA LEU A 702 -9.16 5.41 -45.81
C LEU A 702 -10.10 6.26 -44.96
N LEU A 703 -9.56 7.08 -44.06
CA LEU A 703 -10.34 8.02 -43.25
C LEU A 703 -10.98 9.14 -44.11
N GLU A 704 -10.25 9.63 -45.12
CA GLU A 704 -10.82 10.56 -46.11
C GLU A 704 -11.97 9.94 -46.92
N ALA A 705 -11.94 8.62 -47.14
CA ALA A 705 -13.00 7.86 -47.80
C ALA A 705 -14.10 7.34 -46.84
N ASP A 706 -14.14 7.82 -45.59
CA ASP A 706 -15.13 7.42 -44.56
C ASP A 706 -15.07 5.93 -44.16
N LYS A 707 -13.95 5.27 -44.44
CA LYS A 707 -13.69 3.87 -44.04
C LYS A 707 -12.96 3.82 -42.69
N VAL A 708 -13.65 4.23 -41.63
CA VAL A 708 -13.05 4.44 -40.30
C VAL A 708 -12.44 3.17 -39.71
N ILE A 709 -13.16 2.05 -39.72
CA ILE A 709 -12.70 0.78 -39.12
C ILE A 709 -11.41 0.30 -39.80
N GLU A 710 -11.40 0.27 -41.14
CA GLU A 710 -10.23 -0.12 -41.95
C GLU A 710 -9.04 0.83 -41.71
N ALA A 711 -9.31 2.13 -41.56
CA ALA A 711 -8.27 3.12 -41.25
C ALA A 711 -7.62 2.82 -39.89
N VAL A 712 -8.40 2.54 -38.86
CA VAL A 712 -7.90 2.19 -37.52
C VAL A 712 -7.01 0.95 -37.57
N ASP A 713 -7.43 -0.12 -38.25
CA ASP A 713 -6.64 -1.35 -38.35
C ASP A 713 -5.28 -1.14 -39.03
N VAL A 714 -5.27 -0.39 -40.14
CA VAL A 714 -4.04 -0.06 -40.87
C VAL A 714 -3.13 0.83 -40.01
N MET A 715 -3.69 1.85 -39.34
CA MET A 715 -2.92 2.75 -38.49
C MET A 715 -2.38 2.04 -37.25
N ALA A 716 -3.16 1.18 -36.59
CA ALA A 716 -2.74 0.41 -35.43
C ALA A 716 -1.60 -0.57 -35.78
N THR A 717 -1.67 -1.21 -36.96
CA THR A 717 -0.60 -2.07 -37.48
C THR A 717 0.70 -1.28 -37.66
N GLN A 718 0.61 -0.07 -38.22
CA GLN A 718 1.78 0.79 -38.40
C GLN A 718 2.31 1.34 -37.07
N ARG A 719 1.42 1.68 -36.14
CA ARG A 719 1.73 2.16 -34.77
C ARG A 719 2.60 1.15 -34.02
N LYS A 720 2.26 -0.14 -34.06
CA LYS A 720 3.00 -1.21 -33.38
C LYS A 720 4.47 -1.28 -33.76
N GLN A 721 4.83 -0.86 -34.98
CA GLN A 721 6.22 -0.83 -35.44
C GLN A 721 7.02 0.36 -34.86
N TRP A 722 6.34 1.37 -34.30
CA TRP A 722 6.90 2.66 -33.91
C TRP A 722 6.94 2.86 -32.39
N THR A 723 6.68 1.83 -31.58
CA THR A 723 6.56 1.93 -30.12
C THR A 723 7.88 1.91 -29.35
N LYS A 724 8.96 1.38 -29.94
CA LYS A 724 10.25 1.14 -29.24
C LYS A 724 11.11 2.39 -29.01
N ARG A 725 10.91 3.45 -29.81
CA ARG A 725 11.73 4.66 -29.77
C ARG A 725 10.89 5.90 -29.48
N HIS A 726 11.40 6.76 -28.59
CA HIS A 726 10.72 7.99 -28.18
C HIS A 726 10.38 8.93 -29.37
N ASP A 727 11.29 9.09 -30.34
CA ASP A 727 11.04 9.91 -31.53
C ASP A 727 9.96 9.32 -32.45
N LEU A 728 9.90 7.99 -32.56
CA LEU A 728 8.88 7.30 -33.34
C LEU A 728 7.51 7.37 -32.67
N LEU A 729 7.44 7.30 -31.33
CA LEU A 729 6.20 7.53 -30.57
C LEU A 729 5.63 8.93 -30.83
N VAL A 730 6.47 9.98 -30.73
CA VAL A 730 6.06 11.36 -31.01
C VAL A 730 5.61 11.51 -32.47
N ARG A 731 6.34 10.95 -33.43
CA ARG A 731 5.96 11.01 -34.85
C ARG A 731 4.67 10.25 -35.14
N SER A 732 4.46 9.10 -34.49
CA SER A 732 3.21 8.34 -34.56
C SER A 732 2.04 9.18 -34.04
N ALA A 733 2.22 9.88 -32.91
CA ALA A 733 1.21 10.77 -32.34
C ALA A 733 0.75 11.85 -33.36
N ARG A 734 1.67 12.43 -34.15
CA ARG A 734 1.33 13.41 -35.20
C ARG A 734 0.38 12.85 -36.26
N HIS A 735 0.50 11.56 -36.60
CA HIS A 735 -0.39 10.93 -37.58
C HIS A 735 -1.79 10.70 -37.02
N TYR A 736 -1.89 10.40 -35.72
CA TYR A 736 -3.18 10.34 -35.02
C TYR A 736 -3.81 11.74 -34.84
N GLU A 737 -3.02 12.78 -34.58
CA GLU A 737 -3.49 14.18 -34.65
C GLU A 737 -3.96 14.55 -36.07
N GLY A 738 -3.25 14.10 -37.10
CA GLY A 738 -3.66 14.26 -38.50
C GLY A 738 -5.00 13.58 -38.81
N ALA A 739 -5.23 12.37 -38.28
CA ALA A 739 -6.52 11.68 -38.40
C ALA A 739 -7.65 12.47 -37.71
N PHE A 740 -7.41 12.96 -36.50
CA PHE A 740 -8.32 13.89 -35.81
C PHE A 740 -8.63 15.13 -36.67
N GLN A 741 -7.62 15.79 -37.23
CA GLN A 741 -7.79 16.98 -38.07
C GLN A 741 -8.62 16.72 -39.34
N ILE A 742 -8.49 15.55 -39.97
CA ILE A 742 -9.31 15.16 -41.14
C ILE A 742 -10.79 15.15 -40.76
N LEU A 743 -11.14 14.58 -39.60
CA LEU A 743 -12.53 14.52 -39.13
C LEU A 743 -13.07 15.88 -38.74
N VAL A 744 -12.28 16.71 -38.05
CA VAL A 744 -12.64 18.09 -37.75
C VAL A 744 -12.89 18.88 -39.04
N ARG A 745 -12.01 18.74 -40.04
CA ARG A 745 -12.18 19.39 -41.35
C ARG A 745 -13.48 18.94 -42.04
N LYS A 746 -13.81 17.65 -42.01
CA LYS A 746 -15.08 17.13 -42.54
C LYS A 746 -16.27 17.73 -41.81
N ALA A 747 -16.25 17.76 -40.48
CA ALA A 747 -17.31 18.38 -39.68
C ALA A 747 -17.47 19.86 -40.02
N VAL A 748 -16.39 20.65 -40.06
CA VAL A 748 -16.41 22.07 -40.44
C VAL A 748 -16.91 22.26 -41.89
N SER A 749 -16.59 21.36 -42.81
CA SER A 749 -17.04 21.46 -44.20
C SER A 749 -18.56 21.40 -44.36
N THR A 750 -19.26 20.75 -43.40
CA THR A 750 -20.73 20.75 -43.37
C THR A 750 -21.30 22.15 -43.19
N ALA A 751 -20.54 23.11 -42.63
CA ALA A 751 -20.98 24.50 -42.48
C ALA A 751 -21.42 25.12 -43.83
N ARG A 752 -20.86 24.65 -44.95
CA ARG A 752 -21.27 25.08 -46.30
C ARG A 752 -22.75 24.90 -46.59
N GLN A 753 -23.42 23.93 -45.97
CA GLN A 753 -24.87 23.73 -46.14
C GLN A 753 -25.69 24.89 -45.56
N PHE A 754 -25.12 25.63 -44.61
CA PHE A 754 -25.74 26.82 -44.01
C PHE A 754 -25.29 28.12 -44.69
N ILE A 755 -24.43 28.04 -45.70
CA ILE A 755 -23.96 29.19 -46.47
C ILE A 755 -24.81 29.29 -47.74
N SER A 756 -25.59 30.35 -47.87
CA SER A 756 -26.26 30.72 -49.12
C SER A 756 -25.42 31.74 -49.88
N LEU A 757 -25.05 31.41 -51.12
CA LEU A 757 -24.36 32.34 -52.01
C LEU A 757 -25.40 32.99 -52.92
N ILE A 758 -25.55 34.30 -52.82
CA ILE A 758 -26.43 35.09 -53.69
C ILE A 758 -25.56 35.83 -54.70
N GLN A 759 -25.78 35.58 -55.99
CA GLN A 759 -25.11 36.33 -57.03
C GLN A 759 -25.58 37.78 -57.00
N LYS A 760 -24.63 38.71 -56.88
CA LYS A 760 -24.85 40.16 -56.89
C LYS A 760 -23.97 40.79 -57.97
N GLU A 761 -24.43 41.90 -58.54
CA GLU A 761 -23.61 42.69 -59.45
C GLU A 761 -22.35 43.19 -58.73
N ALA A 762 -21.26 43.32 -59.49
CA ALA A 762 -20.01 43.81 -58.95
C ALA A 762 -20.20 45.21 -58.37
N VAL A 763 -19.80 45.39 -57.11
CA VAL A 763 -19.96 46.67 -56.42
C VAL A 763 -19.05 47.70 -57.10
N PRO A 764 -19.58 48.88 -57.52
CA PRO A 764 -18.80 49.91 -58.19
C PRO A 764 -17.60 50.40 -57.35
N LEU A 765 -16.54 50.84 -58.03
CA LEU A 765 -15.38 51.48 -57.40
C LEU A 765 -15.84 52.65 -56.49
N GLN A 766 -15.21 52.76 -55.32
CA GLN A 766 -15.52 53.76 -54.28
C GLN A 766 -16.84 53.59 -53.51
N THR A 767 -17.45 52.41 -53.55
CA THR A 767 -18.65 52.10 -52.74
C THR A 767 -18.26 51.33 -51.48
N TRP A 768 -18.81 51.72 -50.32
CA TRP A 768 -18.63 50.98 -49.08
C TRP A 768 -19.58 49.78 -49.01
N VAL A 769 -19.06 48.63 -48.59
CA VAL A 769 -19.84 47.41 -48.35
C VAL A 769 -19.76 47.07 -46.88
N THR A 770 -20.92 46.86 -46.25
CA THR A 770 -21.00 46.38 -44.87
C THR A 770 -21.12 44.86 -44.87
N ALA A 771 -20.25 44.18 -44.14
CA ALA A 771 -20.34 42.75 -43.89
C ALA A 771 -20.66 42.53 -42.41
N GLU A 772 -21.73 41.79 -42.14
CA GLU A 772 -22.12 41.38 -40.79
C GLU A 772 -21.86 39.89 -40.64
N ALA A 773 -21.17 39.51 -39.57
CA ALA A 773 -20.93 38.12 -39.22
C ALA A 773 -21.24 37.93 -37.73
N PRO A 774 -21.89 36.82 -37.33
CA PRO A 774 -22.05 36.50 -35.92
C PRO A 774 -20.68 36.30 -35.28
N GLY A 775 -20.48 36.88 -34.09
CA GLY A 775 -19.29 36.62 -33.29
C GLY A 775 -19.30 35.19 -32.75
N MET A 776 -18.17 34.51 -32.83
CA MET A 776 -17.99 33.21 -32.16
C MET A 776 -18.09 33.42 -30.65
N ILE A 777 -19.10 32.83 -30.01
CA ILE A 777 -19.22 32.82 -28.55
C ILE A 777 -18.68 31.48 -28.08
N PHE A 778 -17.56 31.51 -27.35
CA PHE A 778 -17.18 30.40 -26.49
C PHE A 778 -18.07 30.46 -25.26
N LEU A 779 -19.10 29.60 -25.21
CA LEU A 779 -19.85 29.38 -23.98
C LEU A 779 -18.91 28.65 -23.02
N ASN A 780 -18.38 29.37 -22.05
CA ASN A 780 -17.52 28.82 -20.99
C ASN A 780 -18.28 27.82 -20.12
#